data_AF-A0A8H3B7Z9-F1
#
_entry.id   AF-A0A8H3B7Z9-F1
#
_cell.length_a   1.000
_cell.length_b   1.000
_cell.length_c   1.000
_cell.angle_alpha   90.00
_cell.angle_beta   90.00
_cell.angle_gamma   90.00
#
_symmetry.space_group_name_H-M   'P 1'
#
loop_
_entity.id
_entity.type
_entity.pdbx_description
1 polymer ?
#
loop_
_entity_poly.entity_id
_entity_poly.type
_entity_poly.pdbx_seq_one_letter_code
_entity_poly.pdbx_strand_id
1 'polypeptide(L)'
;MSTANGATGQKGFLASPKTIAIVGCPFSGGQPKAGVDHGPIHLVDAGLEEQLAGLGWKVKFDGHHQFEEIDAQDDTPLGILKRPRLVSQVCEAVAKVVGDHARNGELPLTLGGDHSLAMGTISGVLSAHPEACVVWVDAHADINTPSTSTSGNIHGMPLSFLLGIAGEVPKAESGAQPFSWIKPILRPERLVYIGLRDVDDGEKKILREHGIRAYSMHEVDRYGIGRVVELALAYVNPDGNRPIHLSFDVDALDPSVAPSTGTPVRGGLTFREGHYICEAIAETGLLVGLDIMEVNPTLGSGDADVNATVAMSVDVREAKKLKAPAHRDLVLGNDGSFVYGVRDVRNIALYASLKATCTPFEGQGSRASPHTDPFHVESAAADTLFHPIPVSTPFLLTIIHPSKRKAAGRTDSGQPAIALLYIMFITNLVRTVSVLGAISTLATAAPVPTVQESERSIFGAVLCTLPIIRKLCRKDVGEVNVLTPVGVARGLQTSSTSSRFVVKYASAARWANPTKANTWDIPNNDINKMPPMCPQPYASASSYSEDCLYSVIYTPTPSPNMLSNIPVIVWIHGGSFILGSASNSGLDGAELAKATNSIVVVIQYRLGVLGLVPPSSSGSSNLAVHDVVTSLQFIRQVLPSFGGDINQITVAGQSSGGQMVRALLATPSASSLFKYAAIHSDPMDYGFYKPETITGLQSLLYTTISGPLASCADLACQRGVSVSDVLSAQDTFLGQAPGAYPVTNSGSIIRPFHDGQLLQYTLTGDSFPPTANLKPVLVFTVKDEAGNVIGNYYNSPIPNVLVNTTIQMLYDTDRSSKLIDSNNYDPETYGAQAGVPADDMARAAATQLLTDAYWRCPSWTFSRKWASKGGKVYTGEFQVGATYPSNQGVSYCTAAGRVCHEDDIYILFGTTPSPTSAQTALTQEIQARYSSFIRSGVPNPSSGSYATWAQSGSTDVAALKFGGTGTRAAEACDPSFWGAQVPYDYQVYGL
;
A
#
# COMPACT_ATOMS: atom_id res chain seq x y z
N MET A 1 -26.53 -56.21 -6.27
CA MET A 1 -27.78 -55.73 -6.90
C MET A 1 -28.29 -54.54 -6.12
N SER A 2 -29.18 -53.74 -6.72
CA SER A 2 -29.68 -52.45 -6.22
C SER A 2 -28.63 -51.33 -6.18
N THR A 3 -28.91 -50.28 -6.95
CA THR A 3 -28.19 -49.00 -6.99
C THR A 3 -29.07 -47.93 -6.35
N ALA A 4 -28.48 -47.03 -5.56
CA ALA A 4 -29.14 -45.80 -5.12
C ALA A 4 -28.41 -44.58 -5.68
N ASN A 5 -29.16 -43.55 -6.09
CA ASN A 5 -28.67 -42.46 -6.93
C ASN A 5 -27.72 -41.50 -6.20
N GLY A 6 -26.89 -40.81 -6.98
CA GLY A 6 -25.83 -39.94 -6.46
C GLY A 6 -26.32 -38.64 -5.82
N ALA A 7 -25.50 -38.15 -4.89
CA ALA A 7 -25.53 -36.79 -4.37
C ALA A 7 -24.11 -36.22 -4.39
N THR A 8 -23.77 -35.45 -5.43
CA THR A 8 -22.54 -34.66 -5.47
C THR A 8 -22.75 -33.35 -4.74
N GLY A 9 -22.47 -33.32 -3.42
CA GLY A 9 -22.45 -32.06 -2.68
C GLY A 9 -22.76 -32.18 -1.18
N GLN A 10 -21.72 -32.43 -0.38
CA GLN A 10 -21.61 -31.93 0.98
C GLN A 10 -20.12 -31.90 1.37
N LYS A 11 -19.54 -30.70 1.48
CA LYS A 11 -18.31 -30.44 2.24
C LYS A 11 -18.73 -29.77 3.54
N GLY A 12 -18.37 -30.37 4.67
CA GLY A 12 -18.64 -29.83 6.00
C GLY A 12 -18.52 -30.92 7.06
N PHE A 13 -17.79 -30.62 8.13
CA PHE A 13 -17.63 -31.51 9.29
C PHE A 13 -18.70 -31.31 10.36
N LEU A 14 -19.37 -30.15 10.33
CA LEU A 14 -20.37 -29.74 11.30
C LEU A 14 -21.76 -30.31 10.96
N ALA A 15 -22.53 -30.62 12.00
CA ALA A 15 -23.89 -31.10 11.88
C ALA A 15 -24.83 -30.06 11.24
N SER A 16 -25.98 -30.53 10.74
CA SER A 16 -27.07 -29.67 10.25
C SER A 16 -28.27 -29.73 11.22
N PRO A 17 -28.79 -28.59 11.71
CA PRO A 17 -28.35 -27.22 11.46
C PRO A 17 -26.97 -26.90 12.06
N LYS A 18 -26.20 -26.05 11.38
CA LYS A 18 -24.90 -25.57 11.85
C LYS A 18 -25.05 -24.98 13.26
N THR A 19 -24.38 -25.59 14.22
CA THR A 19 -24.45 -25.22 15.64
C THR A 19 -23.07 -24.74 16.08
N ILE A 20 -23.02 -23.58 16.74
CA ILE A 20 -21.81 -23.06 17.39
C ILE A 20 -22.01 -23.13 18.90
N ALA A 21 -21.03 -23.71 19.58
CA ALA A 21 -21.00 -23.92 21.01
C ALA A 21 -20.02 -22.93 21.64
N ILE A 22 -20.53 -21.95 22.38
CA ILE A 22 -19.70 -20.95 23.05
C ILE A 22 -19.29 -21.49 24.41
N VAL A 23 -17.98 -21.54 24.64
CA VAL A 23 -17.32 -22.09 25.82
C VAL A 23 -16.51 -20.97 26.47
N GLY A 24 -17.02 -20.39 27.56
CA GLY A 24 -16.32 -19.34 28.30
C GLY A 24 -15.28 -19.92 29.26
N CYS A 25 -14.02 -19.48 29.13
CA CYS A 25 -12.87 -20.03 29.85
C CYS A 25 -12.16 -18.98 30.73
N PRO A 26 -12.67 -18.65 31.93
CA PRO A 26 -11.96 -17.76 32.86
C PRO A 26 -10.68 -18.43 33.38
N PHE A 27 -9.51 -17.98 32.90
CA PHE A 27 -8.23 -18.52 33.35
C PHE A 27 -7.04 -17.59 33.14
N SER A 28 -6.23 -17.38 34.17
CA SER A 28 -4.91 -16.71 34.11
C SER A 28 -3.80 -17.52 34.81
N GLY A 29 -3.93 -18.86 34.79
CA GLY A 29 -3.01 -19.78 35.48
C GLY A 29 -1.69 -20.04 34.73
N GLY A 30 -1.66 -19.90 33.40
CA GLY A 30 -0.48 -20.07 32.57
C GLY A 30 0.46 -18.86 32.53
N GLN A 31 -0.06 -17.65 32.78
CA GLN A 31 0.67 -16.39 32.67
C GLN A 31 0.79 -15.61 34.00
N PRO A 32 1.62 -14.56 34.12
CA PRO A 32 1.83 -13.84 35.38
C PRO A 32 0.86 -12.66 35.61
N LYS A 33 0.03 -12.27 34.65
CA LYS A 33 -0.97 -11.20 34.79
C LYS A 33 -2.37 -11.80 34.91
N ALA A 34 -3.21 -11.19 35.76
CA ALA A 34 -4.63 -11.53 35.87
C ALA A 34 -5.47 -10.65 34.93
N GLY A 35 -6.77 -10.93 34.84
CA GLY A 35 -7.77 -10.12 34.14
C GLY A 35 -8.15 -10.62 32.75
N VAL A 36 -7.36 -11.51 32.14
CA VAL A 36 -7.80 -12.30 30.97
C VAL A 36 -8.91 -13.27 31.33
N ASP A 37 -8.95 -13.69 32.60
CA ASP A 37 -10.05 -14.38 33.25
C ASP A 37 -11.38 -13.61 33.21
N HIS A 38 -11.36 -12.27 33.16
CA HIS A 38 -12.57 -11.45 32.95
C HIS A 38 -12.98 -11.35 31.47
N GLY A 39 -12.09 -11.66 30.51
CA GLY A 39 -12.35 -11.59 29.07
C GLY A 39 -13.61 -12.32 28.59
N PRO A 40 -13.88 -13.60 28.99
CA PRO A 40 -14.97 -14.38 28.43
C PRO A 40 -16.36 -13.76 28.62
N ILE A 41 -16.63 -13.16 29.79
CA ILE A 41 -17.95 -12.58 30.07
C ILE A 41 -18.15 -11.25 29.33
N HIS A 42 -17.12 -10.42 29.21
CA HIS A 42 -17.18 -9.16 28.45
C HIS A 42 -17.44 -9.42 26.95
N LEU A 43 -16.92 -10.52 26.40
CA LEU A 43 -17.19 -10.96 25.02
C LEU A 43 -18.63 -11.44 24.82
N VAL A 44 -19.24 -12.07 25.83
CA VAL A 44 -20.66 -12.47 25.78
C VAL A 44 -21.58 -11.25 25.92
N ASP A 45 -21.34 -10.41 26.93
CA ASP A 45 -22.14 -9.21 27.23
C ASP A 45 -22.09 -8.15 26.09
N ALA A 46 -21.06 -8.16 25.25
CA ALA A 46 -20.98 -7.36 24.03
C ALA A 46 -21.89 -7.85 22.87
N GLY A 47 -22.76 -8.83 23.12
CA GLY A 47 -23.78 -9.30 22.18
C GLY A 47 -23.25 -10.26 21.11
N LEU A 48 -22.30 -11.12 21.46
CA LEU A 48 -21.73 -12.12 20.56
C LEU A 48 -22.75 -13.21 20.19
N GLU A 49 -23.63 -13.61 21.12
CA GLU A 49 -24.70 -14.58 20.86
C GLU A 49 -25.68 -14.08 19.78
N GLU A 50 -26.16 -12.85 19.90
CA GLU A 50 -27.07 -12.22 18.94
C GLU A 50 -26.44 -12.06 17.56
N GLN A 51 -25.13 -11.78 17.49
CA GLN A 51 -24.42 -11.66 16.22
C GLN A 51 -24.23 -13.03 15.53
N LEU A 52 -23.86 -14.08 16.27
CA LEU A 52 -23.72 -15.44 15.73
C LEU A 52 -25.07 -16.05 15.33
N ALA A 53 -26.10 -15.88 16.16
CA ALA A 53 -27.47 -16.23 15.79
C ALA A 53 -27.94 -15.39 14.57
N GLY A 54 -27.54 -14.12 14.53
CA GLY A 54 -27.72 -13.21 13.41
C GLY A 54 -27.12 -13.73 12.10
N LEU A 55 -25.96 -14.39 12.13
CA LEU A 55 -25.37 -15.06 10.96
C LEU A 55 -26.11 -16.34 10.52
N GLY A 56 -27.09 -16.81 11.29
CA GLY A 56 -27.87 -18.02 10.99
C GLY A 56 -27.30 -19.31 11.58
N TRP A 57 -26.38 -19.20 12.54
CA TRP A 57 -26.00 -20.34 13.38
C TRP A 57 -27.08 -20.62 14.42
N LYS A 58 -27.23 -21.88 14.81
CA LYS A 58 -27.82 -22.22 16.11
C LYS A 58 -26.74 -21.97 17.16
N VAL A 59 -26.91 -20.95 18.01
CA VAL A 59 -26.01 -20.72 19.13
C VAL A 59 -26.38 -21.65 20.29
N LYS A 60 -25.37 -22.16 21.00
CA LYS A 60 -25.47 -22.88 22.26
C LYS A 60 -24.39 -22.31 23.19
N PHE A 61 -24.77 -21.45 24.13
CA PHE A 61 -23.88 -21.10 25.24
C PHE A 61 -23.80 -22.30 26.19
N ASP A 62 -22.62 -22.92 26.34
CA ASP A 62 -22.40 -23.99 27.33
C ASP A 62 -22.02 -23.42 28.71
N GLY A 63 -21.85 -22.09 28.78
CA GLY A 63 -21.72 -21.31 30.01
C GLY A 63 -20.36 -20.64 30.16
N HIS A 64 -20.26 -19.87 31.24
CA HIS A 64 -19.00 -19.44 31.82
C HIS A 64 -18.55 -20.55 32.79
N HIS A 65 -17.73 -21.49 32.32
CA HIS A 65 -17.34 -22.63 33.14
C HIS A 65 -16.45 -22.16 34.28
N GLN A 66 -16.73 -22.60 35.51
CA GLN A 66 -15.98 -22.25 36.71
C GLN A 66 -14.63 -23.01 36.78
N PHE A 67 -13.79 -22.89 35.75
CA PHE A 67 -12.43 -23.45 35.77
C PHE A 67 -11.55 -22.79 36.83
N GLU A 68 -11.90 -21.58 37.25
CA GLU A 68 -11.36 -20.87 38.41
C GLU A 68 -11.65 -21.53 39.77
N GLU A 69 -12.65 -22.41 39.88
CA GLU A 69 -12.89 -23.24 41.09
C GLU A 69 -11.96 -24.47 41.16
N ILE A 70 -11.17 -24.76 40.11
CA ILE A 70 -10.20 -25.86 40.10
C ILE A 70 -8.94 -25.42 40.85
N ASP A 71 -8.95 -25.53 42.19
CA ASP A 71 -7.75 -25.31 43.01
C ASP A 71 -6.82 -26.53 43.02
N ALA A 72 -5.54 -26.30 42.71
CA ALA A 72 -4.47 -27.29 42.83
C ALA A 72 -3.66 -27.02 44.11
N GLN A 73 -4.13 -27.56 45.24
CA GLN A 73 -3.46 -27.46 46.54
C GLN A 73 -1.96 -27.79 46.44
N ASP A 74 -1.13 -26.87 46.95
CA ASP A 74 0.33 -26.92 46.94
C ASP A 74 0.98 -27.19 45.56
N ASP A 75 0.54 -26.47 44.50
CA ASP A 75 1.11 -26.52 43.14
C ASP A 75 2.52 -25.89 43.01
N THR A 76 3.45 -26.44 43.78
CA THR A 76 4.87 -26.11 43.83
C THR A 76 5.52 -26.33 42.45
N PRO A 77 6.32 -25.39 41.91
CA PRO A 77 6.91 -25.49 40.58
C PRO A 77 7.64 -26.80 40.28
N LEU A 78 7.53 -27.28 39.04
CA LEU A 78 8.18 -28.50 38.57
C LEU A 78 9.33 -28.14 37.62
N GLY A 79 10.54 -28.10 38.17
CA GLY A 79 11.68 -27.49 37.49
C GLY A 79 11.46 -25.99 37.35
N ILE A 80 11.42 -25.48 36.12
CA ILE A 80 11.09 -24.07 35.84
C ILE A 80 9.57 -23.81 35.78
N LEU A 81 8.74 -24.84 35.59
CA LEU A 81 7.32 -24.70 35.28
C LEU A 81 6.51 -24.21 36.47
N LYS A 82 5.84 -23.06 36.32
CA LYS A 82 4.95 -22.44 37.31
C LYS A 82 3.52 -22.95 37.18
N ARG A 83 2.87 -23.21 38.31
CA ARG A 83 1.48 -23.73 38.40
C ARG A 83 1.16 -24.90 37.43
N PRO A 84 2.04 -25.92 37.30
CA PRO A 84 1.87 -26.96 36.27
C PRO A 84 0.69 -27.90 36.54
N ARG A 85 0.30 -28.16 37.80
CA ARG A 85 -0.84 -29.04 38.11
C ARG A 85 -2.15 -28.32 37.76
N LEU A 86 -2.28 -27.05 38.14
CA LEU A 86 -3.42 -26.19 37.84
C LEU A 86 -3.66 -26.07 36.32
N VAL A 87 -2.63 -25.64 35.57
CA VAL A 87 -2.74 -25.48 34.11
C VAL A 87 -3.06 -26.82 33.44
N SER A 88 -2.45 -27.93 33.89
CA SER A 88 -2.78 -29.27 33.39
C SER A 88 -4.24 -29.66 33.65
N GLN A 89 -4.78 -29.40 34.85
CA GLN A 89 -6.14 -29.81 35.22
C GLN A 89 -7.21 -28.99 34.49
N VAL A 90 -7.02 -27.66 34.40
CA VAL A 90 -7.91 -26.77 33.65
C VAL A 90 -7.89 -27.12 32.16
N CYS A 91 -6.71 -27.33 31.56
CA CYS A 91 -6.62 -27.71 30.15
C CYS A 91 -7.21 -29.10 29.88
N GLU A 92 -7.12 -30.06 30.80
CA GLU A 92 -7.78 -31.38 30.67
C GLU A 92 -9.32 -31.25 30.70
N ALA A 93 -9.84 -30.39 31.57
CA ALA A 93 -11.28 -30.10 31.65
C ALA A 93 -11.78 -29.40 30.38
N VAL A 94 -11.05 -28.42 29.86
CA VAL A 94 -11.34 -27.75 28.57
C VAL A 94 -11.28 -28.74 27.41
N ALA A 95 -10.25 -29.60 27.34
CA ALA A 95 -10.15 -30.63 26.30
C ALA A 95 -11.36 -31.58 26.30
N LYS A 96 -11.89 -31.91 27.48
CA LYS A 96 -13.12 -32.71 27.60
C LYS A 96 -14.33 -31.96 27.02
N VAL A 97 -14.57 -30.71 27.43
CA VAL A 97 -15.73 -29.91 26.97
C VAL A 97 -15.67 -29.67 25.45
N VAL A 98 -14.55 -29.13 24.97
CA VAL A 98 -14.33 -28.85 23.54
C VAL A 98 -14.41 -30.14 22.71
N GLY A 99 -13.85 -31.25 23.21
CA GLY A 99 -13.94 -32.56 22.57
C GLY A 99 -15.34 -33.20 22.60
N ASP A 100 -16.18 -32.90 23.59
CA ASP A 100 -17.59 -33.31 23.60
C ASP A 100 -18.39 -32.55 22.52
N HIS A 101 -18.20 -31.23 22.36
CA HIS A 101 -18.84 -30.44 21.30
C HIS A 101 -18.39 -30.86 19.90
N ALA A 102 -17.08 -30.97 19.66
CA ALA A 102 -16.56 -31.34 18.35
C ALA A 102 -17.03 -32.75 17.92
N ARG A 103 -17.15 -33.71 18.85
CA ARG A 103 -17.73 -35.04 18.58
C ARG A 103 -19.22 -35.01 18.25
N ASN A 104 -19.96 -33.98 18.69
CA ASN A 104 -21.36 -33.78 18.32
C ASN A 104 -21.52 -33.10 16.95
N GLY A 105 -20.44 -32.68 16.30
CA GLY A 105 -20.48 -31.85 15.10
C GLY A 105 -20.92 -30.40 15.37
N GLU A 106 -20.81 -29.94 16.61
CA GLU A 106 -20.93 -28.52 16.98
C GLU A 106 -19.55 -27.86 16.78
N LEU A 107 -19.52 -26.58 16.38
CA LEU A 107 -18.27 -25.80 16.33
C LEU A 107 -17.99 -25.23 17.73
N PRO A 108 -16.99 -25.71 18.48
CA PRO A 108 -16.54 -25.03 19.70
C PRO A 108 -15.93 -23.66 19.36
N LEU A 109 -16.41 -22.65 20.06
CA LEU A 109 -15.86 -21.29 20.13
C LEU A 109 -15.41 -21.04 21.57
N THR A 110 -14.11 -21.14 21.81
CA THR A 110 -13.50 -20.89 23.12
C THR A 110 -13.26 -19.39 23.28
N LEU A 111 -13.70 -18.80 24.40
CA LEU A 111 -13.57 -17.37 24.67
C LEU A 111 -12.76 -17.09 25.94
N GLY A 112 -11.75 -16.22 25.81
CA GLY A 112 -10.99 -15.61 26.89
C GLY A 112 -10.09 -16.56 27.67
N GLY A 113 -9.41 -16.00 28.67
CA GLY A 113 -8.32 -16.64 29.40
C GLY A 113 -6.97 -16.56 28.67
N ASP A 114 -5.93 -17.11 29.31
CA ASP A 114 -4.57 -17.10 28.78
C ASP A 114 -4.29 -18.22 27.78
N HIS A 115 -3.36 -17.99 26.84
CA HIS A 115 -3.19 -18.86 25.67
C HIS A 115 -2.70 -20.29 25.99
N SER A 116 -2.29 -20.60 27.24
CA SER A 116 -2.02 -21.98 27.66
C SER A 116 -3.24 -22.91 27.47
N LEU A 117 -4.46 -22.34 27.51
CA LEU A 117 -5.72 -23.02 27.21
C LEU A 117 -5.74 -23.72 25.84
N ALA A 118 -4.90 -23.31 24.88
CA ALA A 118 -4.75 -23.96 23.60
C ALA A 118 -4.35 -25.45 23.71
N MET A 119 -3.62 -25.85 24.76
CA MET A 119 -3.38 -27.27 25.06
C MET A 119 -4.69 -28.05 25.23
N GLY A 120 -5.69 -27.43 25.85
CA GLY A 120 -7.03 -27.97 26.03
C GLY A 120 -7.82 -27.98 24.72
N THR A 121 -8.00 -26.81 24.10
CA THR A 121 -8.88 -26.62 22.95
C THR A 121 -8.45 -27.49 21.75
N ILE A 122 -7.17 -27.44 21.39
CA ILE A 122 -6.61 -28.19 20.25
C ILE A 122 -6.61 -29.69 20.55
N SER A 123 -6.33 -30.13 21.79
CA SER A 123 -6.48 -31.55 22.16
C SER A 123 -7.93 -32.04 22.07
N GLY A 124 -8.89 -31.20 22.47
CA GLY A 124 -10.32 -31.47 22.36
C GLY A 124 -10.74 -31.67 20.89
N VAL A 125 -10.41 -30.71 20.02
CA VAL A 125 -10.73 -30.78 18.59
C VAL A 125 -10.01 -31.94 17.89
N LEU A 126 -8.72 -32.16 18.15
CA LEU A 126 -7.98 -33.29 17.58
C LEU A 126 -8.48 -34.66 18.10
N SER A 127 -9.20 -34.72 19.22
CA SER A 127 -9.87 -35.96 19.67
C SER A 127 -11.07 -36.36 18.80
N ALA A 128 -11.75 -35.38 18.20
CA ALA A 128 -12.84 -35.58 17.24
C ALA A 128 -12.35 -35.62 15.79
N HIS A 129 -11.30 -34.86 15.49
CA HIS A 129 -10.75 -34.64 14.16
C HIS A 129 -9.22 -34.83 14.14
N PRO A 130 -8.68 -36.06 14.28
CA PRO A 130 -7.23 -36.32 14.38
C PRO A 130 -6.39 -35.90 13.16
N GLU A 131 -7.05 -35.57 12.04
CA GLU A 131 -6.43 -35.07 10.82
C GLU A 131 -6.39 -33.54 10.72
N ALA A 132 -6.98 -32.80 11.66
CA ALA A 132 -7.08 -31.34 11.58
C ALA A 132 -5.71 -30.64 11.53
N CYS A 133 -5.68 -29.47 10.90
CA CYS A 133 -4.58 -28.53 10.98
C CYS A 133 -4.91 -27.33 11.86
N VAL A 134 -3.87 -26.70 12.40
CA VAL A 134 -3.93 -25.50 13.24
C VAL A 134 -3.40 -24.33 12.43
N VAL A 135 -4.23 -23.28 12.30
CA VAL A 135 -3.75 -21.93 11.99
C VAL A 135 -3.66 -21.18 13.31
N TRP A 136 -2.48 -20.63 13.58
CA TRP A 136 -2.16 -19.87 14.78
C TRP A 136 -1.96 -18.40 14.39
N VAL A 137 -2.71 -17.50 15.03
CA VAL A 137 -2.68 -16.06 14.75
C VAL A 137 -2.30 -15.35 16.04
N ASP A 138 -1.09 -14.80 16.10
CA ASP A 138 -0.41 -14.41 17.35
C ASP A 138 0.77 -13.48 17.04
N ALA A 139 1.19 -12.62 17.98
CA ALA A 139 2.48 -11.93 17.91
C ALA A 139 3.65 -12.87 18.27
N HIS A 140 3.38 -13.86 19.12
CA HIS A 140 4.28 -14.82 19.75
C HIS A 140 4.18 -16.21 19.11
N ALA A 141 5.12 -17.10 19.42
CA ALA A 141 5.15 -18.44 18.82
C ALA A 141 4.70 -19.55 19.78
N ASP A 142 4.59 -19.28 21.09
CA ASP A 142 4.02 -20.14 22.13
C ASP A 142 4.43 -21.63 22.05
N ILE A 143 5.71 -21.82 21.70
CA ILE A 143 6.33 -23.11 21.38
C ILE A 143 7.65 -23.33 22.14
N ASN A 144 7.97 -22.46 23.12
CA ASN A 144 9.07 -22.74 24.05
C ASN A 144 8.82 -24.08 24.77
N THR A 145 9.89 -24.84 24.95
CA THR A 145 9.93 -26.01 25.84
C THR A 145 10.27 -25.59 27.28
N PRO A 146 10.02 -26.45 28.28
CA PRO A 146 10.58 -26.33 29.63
C PRO A 146 12.11 -26.17 29.69
N SER A 147 12.84 -26.45 28.60
CA SER A 147 14.30 -26.32 28.49
C SER A 147 14.79 -25.13 27.67
N THR A 148 13.88 -24.38 27.03
CA THR A 148 14.19 -23.16 26.24
C THR A 148 13.55 -21.91 26.84
N SER A 149 12.41 -22.03 27.52
CA SER A 149 11.79 -20.93 28.26
C SER A 149 12.74 -20.37 29.33
N THR A 150 12.85 -19.04 29.39
CA THR A 150 13.54 -18.31 30.46
C THR A 150 12.61 -17.93 31.62
N SER A 151 11.29 -17.91 31.38
CA SER A 151 10.30 -17.37 32.30
C SER A 151 9.62 -18.44 33.15
N GLY A 152 9.47 -19.67 32.65
CA GLY A 152 8.71 -20.73 33.32
C GLY A 152 7.19 -20.55 33.34
N ASN A 153 6.68 -19.49 32.68
CA ASN A 153 5.24 -19.31 32.47
C ASN A 153 4.78 -20.28 31.36
N ILE A 154 3.64 -20.95 31.55
CA ILE A 154 3.21 -22.04 30.65
C ILE A 154 2.44 -21.52 29.43
N HIS A 155 1.91 -20.29 29.45
CA HIS A 155 1.25 -19.71 28.26
C HIS A 155 2.17 -19.68 27.04
N GLY A 156 3.47 -19.38 27.18
CA GLY A 156 4.43 -19.43 26.08
C GLY A 156 4.90 -20.84 25.66
N MET A 157 4.23 -21.92 26.06
CA MET A 157 4.64 -23.31 25.78
C MET A 157 3.62 -24.29 25.13
N PRO A 158 2.33 -23.99 24.89
CA PRO A 158 1.29 -24.98 24.60
C PRO A 158 1.57 -25.80 23.33
N LEU A 159 2.12 -25.19 22.29
CA LEU A 159 2.44 -25.91 21.05
C LEU A 159 3.58 -26.90 21.22
N SER A 160 4.51 -26.66 22.17
CA SER A 160 5.58 -27.62 22.47
C SER A 160 5.03 -28.93 23.07
N PHE A 161 3.96 -28.85 23.86
CA PHE A 161 3.25 -30.01 24.41
C PHE A 161 2.41 -30.72 23.33
N LEU A 162 1.65 -29.96 22.53
CA LEU A 162 0.80 -30.48 21.46
C LEU A 162 1.58 -31.19 20.34
N LEU A 163 2.81 -30.75 20.06
CA LEU A 163 3.75 -31.38 19.12
C LEU A 163 4.58 -32.51 19.76
N GLY A 164 4.54 -32.68 21.09
CA GLY A 164 5.32 -33.70 21.82
C GLY A 164 6.81 -33.39 21.97
N ILE A 165 7.21 -32.14 21.78
CA ILE A 165 8.62 -31.68 21.78
C ILE A 165 9.04 -31.01 23.10
N ALA A 166 8.11 -30.81 24.04
CA ALA A 166 8.38 -30.30 25.39
C ALA A 166 9.40 -31.13 26.19
N GLY A 167 9.56 -32.42 25.87
CA GLY A 167 10.41 -33.36 26.60
C GLY A 167 9.75 -33.91 27.87
N GLU A 168 10.54 -34.50 28.77
CA GLU A 168 10.02 -35.06 30.03
C GLU A 168 9.75 -33.96 31.06
N VAL A 169 8.49 -33.81 31.46
CA VAL A 169 8.10 -32.98 32.62
C VAL A 169 8.57 -33.65 33.91
N PRO A 170 9.25 -32.94 34.83
CA PRO A 170 9.62 -33.50 36.13
C PRO A 170 8.39 -33.97 36.90
N LYS A 171 8.46 -35.19 37.47
CA LYS A 171 7.36 -35.76 38.26
C LYS A 171 7.18 -34.98 39.56
N ALA A 172 5.94 -34.74 39.97
CA ALA A 172 5.66 -34.18 41.29
C ALA A 172 6.01 -35.19 42.39
N GLU A 173 6.35 -34.70 43.58
CA GLU A 173 6.63 -35.54 44.76
C GLU A 173 5.41 -36.41 45.16
N SER A 174 4.19 -35.96 44.84
CA SER A 174 2.94 -36.72 44.97
C SER A 174 2.78 -37.87 43.95
N GLY A 175 3.76 -38.08 43.06
CA GLY A 175 3.71 -39.06 41.96
C GLY A 175 2.89 -38.60 40.74
N ALA A 176 2.19 -37.47 40.85
CA ALA A 176 1.43 -36.89 39.74
C ALA A 176 2.34 -36.47 38.57
N GLN A 177 1.82 -36.62 37.35
CA GLN A 177 2.47 -36.24 36.11
C GLN A 177 1.54 -35.29 35.35
N PRO A 178 1.62 -33.97 35.59
CA PRO A 178 0.90 -32.98 34.80
C PRO A 178 1.14 -33.17 33.29
N PHE A 179 0.13 -32.82 32.49
CA PHE A 179 0.14 -32.92 31.02
C PHE A 179 0.20 -34.35 30.45
N SER A 180 0.23 -35.41 31.27
CA SER A 180 0.27 -36.82 30.77
C SER A 180 -0.98 -37.28 30.02
N TRP A 181 -2.05 -36.49 30.04
CA TRP A 181 -3.28 -36.70 29.27
C TRP A 181 -3.17 -36.18 27.82
N ILE A 182 -2.24 -35.25 27.55
CA ILE A 182 -2.00 -34.68 26.21
C ILE A 182 -1.46 -35.78 25.29
N LYS A 183 -2.05 -35.90 24.11
CA LYS A 183 -1.62 -36.84 23.06
C LYS A 183 -0.98 -36.02 21.94
N PRO A 184 0.33 -36.12 21.69
CA PRO A 184 0.99 -35.34 20.67
C PRO A 184 0.68 -35.87 19.27
N ILE A 185 -0.50 -35.49 18.77
CA ILE A 185 -1.04 -35.90 17.45
C ILE A 185 -1.10 -34.73 16.46
N LEU A 186 -0.82 -33.51 16.91
CA LEU A 186 -0.47 -32.41 16.01
C LEU A 186 0.92 -32.71 15.41
N ARG A 187 1.06 -32.50 14.10
CA ARG A 187 2.34 -32.67 13.40
C ARG A 187 2.86 -31.32 12.89
N PRO A 188 4.18 -31.10 12.82
CA PRO A 188 4.76 -29.84 12.33
C PRO A 188 4.19 -29.38 10.99
N GLU A 189 3.92 -30.30 10.06
CA GLU A 189 3.38 -29.97 8.72
C GLU A 189 1.86 -29.70 8.70
N ARG A 190 1.23 -29.65 9.87
CA ARG A 190 -0.18 -29.28 10.08
C ARG A 190 -0.33 -27.99 10.90
N LEU A 191 0.76 -27.31 11.24
CA LEU A 191 0.77 -26.06 12.00
C LEU A 191 1.31 -24.93 11.12
N VAL A 192 0.67 -23.76 11.18
CA VAL A 192 1.17 -22.54 10.52
C VAL A 192 0.85 -21.30 11.35
N TYR A 193 1.82 -20.40 11.45
CA TYR A 193 1.68 -19.11 12.13
C TYR A 193 1.45 -17.96 11.15
N ILE A 194 0.65 -16.98 11.57
CA ILE A 194 0.43 -15.69 10.89
C ILE A 194 0.51 -14.58 11.94
N GLY A 195 1.27 -13.51 11.68
CA GLY A 195 1.34 -12.32 12.55
C GLY A 195 2.57 -12.23 13.47
N LEU A 196 3.42 -13.26 13.48
CA LEU A 196 4.60 -13.33 14.35
C LEU A 196 5.49 -12.09 14.23
N ARG A 197 5.93 -11.56 15.36
CA ARG A 197 6.84 -10.41 15.43
C ARG A 197 7.70 -10.32 16.69
N ASP A 198 7.29 -10.90 17.82
CA ASP A 198 8.16 -11.10 18.98
C ASP A 198 8.23 -12.59 19.29
N VAL A 199 9.41 -13.19 19.18
CA VAL A 199 9.60 -14.64 19.16
C VAL A 199 10.91 -14.99 19.83
N ASP A 200 10.94 -15.89 20.79
CA ASP A 200 12.15 -16.22 21.56
C ASP A 200 13.21 -16.89 20.67
N ASP A 201 14.51 -16.74 20.96
CA ASP A 201 15.56 -17.42 20.18
C ASP A 201 15.48 -18.96 20.29
N GLY A 202 14.91 -19.48 21.39
CA GLY A 202 14.54 -20.89 21.53
C GLY A 202 13.48 -21.31 20.52
N GLU A 203 12.44 -20.50 20.35
CA GLU A 203 11.34 -20.74 19.42
C GLU A 203 11.78 -20.58 17.96
N LYS A 204 12.51 -19.51 17.64
CA LYS A 204 13.15 -19.32 16.32
C LYS A 204 13.99 -20.53 15.92
N LYS A 205 14.62 -21.21 16.88
CA LYS A 205 15.35 -22.47 16.67
C LYS A 205 14.38 -23.65 16.45
N ILE A 206 13.41 -23.85 17.33
CA ILE A 206 12.43 -24.96 17.25
C ILE A 206 11.65 -24.93 15.92
N LEU A 207 11.18 -23.77 15.48
CA LEU A 207 10.48 -23.58 14.21
C LEU A 207 11.32 -24.02 13.01
N ARG A 208 12.63 -23.69 13.01
CA ARG A 208 13.59 -24.08 11.96
C ARG A 208 13.92 -25.57 11.99
N GLU A 209 14.13 -26.14 13.17
CA GLU A 209 14.48 -27.56 13.33
C GLU A 209 13.33 -28.50 12.94
N HIS A 210 12.07 -28.09 13.18
CA HIS A 210 10.88 -28.87 12.82
C HIS A 210 10.26 -28.47 11.47
N GLY A 211 10.85 -27.50 10.76
CA GLY A 211 10.40 -27.06 9.44
C GLY A 211 8.99 -26.43 9.41
N ILE A 212 8.53 -25.91 10.56
CA ILE A 212 7.18 -25.35 10.70
C ILE A 212 7.11 -24.02 9.95
N ARG A 213 6.03 -23.80 9.20
CA ARG A 213 5.83 -22.55 8.46
C ARG A 213 5.35 -21.45 9.40
N ALA A 214 6.08 -20.34 9.43
CA ALA A 214 5.59 -19.07 9.96
C ALA A 214 5.56 -18.02 8.85
N TYR A 215 4.54 -17.17 8.90
CA TYR A 215 4.45 -15.91 8.16
C TYR A 215 4.45 -14.79 9.18
N SER A 216 5.61 -14.16 9.36
CA SER A 216 5.78 -13.00 10.22
C SER A 216 5.11 -11.77 9.61
N MET A 217 5.05 -10.67 10.34
CA MET A 217 4.59 -9.40 9.76
C MET A 217 5.42 -8.96 8.54
N HIS A 218 6.69 -9.39 8.41
CA HIS A 218 7.46 -9.18 7.16
C HIS A 218 6.81 -9.85 5.94
N GLU A 219 6.22 -11.05 6.10
CA GLU A 219 5.50 -11.71 5.02
C GLU A 219 4.13 -11.06 4.76
N VAL A 220 3.46 -10.55 5.80
CA VAL A 220 2.20 -9.80 5.67
C VAL A 220 2.43 -8.48 4.90
N ASP A 221 3.38 -7.65 5.32
CA ASP A 221 3.79 -6.41 4.62
C ASP A 221 4.14 -6.66 3.15
N ARG A 222 4.83 -7.78 2.88
CA ARG A 222 5.44 -8.08 1.59
C ARG A 222 4.48 -8.65 0.56
N TYR A 223 3.47 -9.42 1.01
CA TYR A 223 2.56 -10.14 0.13
C TYR A 223 1.09 -9.70 0.28
N GLY A 224 0.75 -8.97 1.35
CA GLY A 224 -0.62 -8.68 1.78
C GLY A 224 -1.28 -9.89 2.44
N ILE A 225 -2.14 -9.65 3.44
CA ILE A 225 -2.77 -10.73 4.21
C ILE A 225 -3.46 -11.79 3.35
N GLY A 226 -4.12 -11.36 2.26
CA GLY A 226 -4.80 -12.26 1.33
C GLY A 226 -3.88 -13.35 0.78
N ARG A 227 -2.68 -12.95 0.35
CA ARG A 227 -1.70 -13.90 -0.17
C ARG A 227 -1.03 -14.71 0.93
N VAL A 228 -0.88 -14.17 2.14
CA VAL A 228 -0.38 -14.93 3.30
C VAL A 228 -1.36 -16.05 3.69
N VAL A 229 -2.67 -15.77 3.75
CA VAL A 229 -3.68 -16.79 4.05
C VAL A 229 -3.76 -17.86 2.95
N GLU A 230 -3.70 -17.48 1.66
CA GLU A 230 -3.56 -18.43 0.55
C GLU A 230 -2.34 -19.36 0.73
N LEU A 231 -1.17 -18.79 1.08
CA LEU A 231 0.08 -19.53 1.27
C LEU A 231 0.10 -20.38 2.55
N ALA A 232 -0.64 -19.98 3.59
CA ALA A 232 -0.84 -20.74 4.82
C ALA A 232 -1.75 -21.95 4.57
N LEU A 233 -2.93 -21.73 3.99
CA LEU A 233 -3.87 -22.79 3.65
C LEU A 233 -3.29 -23.77 2.63
N ALA A 234 -2.53 -23.30 1.63
CA ALA A 234 -1.85 -24.20 0.68
C ALA A 234 -0.75 -25.07 1.33
N TYR A 235 -0.19 -24.66 2.48
CA TYR A 235 0.79 -25.46 3.24
C TYR A 235 0.10 -26.44 4.19
N VAL A 236 -0.84 -26.00 5.04
CA VAL A 236 -1.49 -26.88 6.02
C VAL A 236 -2.72 -27.64 5.50
N ASN A 237 -3.25 -27.32 4.32
CA ASN A 237 -4.43 -27.93 3.72
C ASN A 237 -4.33 -28.04 2.18
N PRO A 238 -3.26 -28.65 1.62
CA PRO A 238 -2.98 -28.65 0.18
C PRO A 238 -4.09 -29.31 -0.67
N ASP A 239 -4.82 -30.26 -0.10
CA ASP A 239 -5.91 -30.99 -0.75
C ASP A 239 -7.28 -30.27 -0.61
N GLY A 240 -7.35 -29.15 0.11
CA GLY A 240 -8.57 -28.37 0.34
C GLY A 240 -9.70 -29.17 1.01
N ASN A 241 -9.36 -30.09 1.91
CA ASN A 241 -10.27 -31.05 2.51
C ASN A 241 -10.01 -31.36 4.00
N ARG A 242 -8.96 -30.79 4.60
CA ARG A 242 -8.57 -31.00 5.99
C ARG A 242 -9.41 -30.14 6.93
N PRO A 243 -9.88 -30.64 8.10
CA PRO A 243 -10.49 -29.80 9.12
C PRO A 243 -9.50 -28.74 9.62
N ILE A 244 -9.99 -27.55 9.98
CA ILE A 244 -9.17 -26.43 10.45
C ILE A 244 -9.58 -26.08 11.89
N HIS A 245 -8.60 -25.99 12.78
CA HIS A 245 -8.69 -25.28 14.05
C HIS A 245 -8.01 -23.92 13.87
N LEU A 246 -8.67 -22.83 14.26
CA LEU A 246 -8.10 -21.48 14.27
C LEU A 246 -7.92 -21.06 15.73
N SER A 247 -6.68 -20.90 16.18
CA SER A 247 -6.40 -20.27 17.48
C SER A 247 -5.94 -18.84 17.20
N PHE A 248 -6.65 -17.86 17.76
CA PHE A 248 -6.44 -16.44 17.51
C PHE A 248 -6.20 -15.73 18.85
N ASP A 249 -4.98 -15.27 19.06
CA ASP A 249 -4.66 -14.34 20.12
C ASP A 249 -4.97 -12.90 19.68
N VAL A 250 -5.60 -12.10 20.54
CA VAL A 250 -5.89 -10.70 20.19
C VAL A 250 -4.65 -9.82 20.18
N ASP A 251 -3.56 -10.23 20.83
CA ASP A 251 -2.27 -9.54 20.73
C ASP A 251 -1.60 -9.70 19.35
N ALA A 252 -2.10 -10.61 18.50
CA ALA A 252 -1.71 -10.68 17.08
C ALA A 252 -1.96 -9.35 16.33
N LEU A 253 -2.94 -8.58 16.78
CA LEU A 253 -3.34 -7.29 16.23
C LEU A 253 -2.40 -6.17 16.72
N ASP A 254 -2.36 -5.03 16.02
CA ASP A 254 -1.64 -3.88 16.56
C ASP A 254 -2.34 -3.35 17.83
N PRO A 255 -1.60 -2.90 18.87
CA PRO A 255 -2.17 -2.26 20.06
C PRO A 255 -2.98 -0.99 19.77
N SER A 256 -2.91 -0.39 18.57
CA SER A 256 -3.85 0.65 18.14
C SER A 256 -5.25 0.13 17.79
N VAL A 257 -5.44 -1.19 17.78
CA VAL A 257 -6.70 -1.90 17.48
C VAL A 257 -7.13 -2.74 18.68
N ALA A 258 -6.19 -3.44 19.32
CA ALA A 258 -6.43 -4.27 20.50
C ALA A 258 -5.57 -3.82 21.71
N PRO A 259 -5.79 -2.62 22.29
CA PRO A 259 -4.99 -2.11 23.41
C PRO A 259 -5.18 -2.89 24.72
N SER A 260 -6.32 -3.58 24.88
CA SER A 260 -6.73 -4.29 26.10
C SER A 260 -6.29 -5.77 26.09
N THR A 261 -4.97 -6.01 26.10
CA THR A 261 -4.37 -7.36 26.05
C THR A 261 -3.15 -7.52 26.98
N GLY A 262 -2.80 -8.77 27.31
CA GLY A 262 -1.69 -9.14 28.18
C GLY A 262 -0.31 -8.75 27.62
N THR A 263 -0.03 -8.96 26.34
CA THR A 263 1.31 -8.84 25.74
C THR A 263 1.35 -7.97 24.46
N PRO A 264 0.94 -6.68 24.52
CA PRO A 264 0.77 -5.85 23.33
C PRO A 264 2.11 -5.50 22.63
N VAL A 265 2.37 -6.13 21.48
CA VAL A 265 3.54 -5.84 20.60
C VAL A 265 3.13 -4.96 19.42
N ARG A 266 3.82 -3.83 19.20
CA ARG A 266 3.54 -2.93 18.05
C ARG A 266 3.97 -3.51 16.70
N GLY A 267 3.38 -3.00 15.63
CA GLY A 267 3.55 -3.49 14.26
C GLY A 267 2.73 -4.75 13.98
N GLY A 268 1.55 -4.88 14.60
CA GLY A 268 0.68 -6.05 14.47
C GLY A 268 -0.29 -5.98 13.30
N LEU A 269 -1.14 -7.01 13.18
CA LEU A 269 -2.19 -7.08 12.17
C LEU A 269 -3.20 -5.93 12.34
N THR A 270 -3.63 -5.31 11.24
CA THR A 270 -4.74 -4.35 11.31
C THR A 270 -6.08 -5.07 11.52
N PHE A 271 -7.09 -4.33 12.00
CA PHE A 271 -8.46 -4.82 12.19
C PHE A 271 -8.98 -5.63 11.00
N ARG A 272 -8.81 -5.11 9.78
CA ARG A 272 -9.30 -5.77 8.55
C ARG A 272 -8.48 -6.99 8.15
N GLU A 273 -7.22 -7.08 8.54
CA GLU A 273 -6.40 -8.26 8.28
C GLU A 273 -6.74 -9.40 9.24
N GLY A 274 -6.94 -9.11 10.52
CA GLY A 274 -7.47 -10.07 11.49
C GLY A 274 -8.83 -10.63 11.06
N HIS A 275 -9.79 -9.75 10.70
CA HIS A 275 -11.09 -10.17 10.17
C HIS A 275 -10.96 -11.01 8.90
N TYR A 276 -10.10 -10.62 7.95
CA TYR A 276 -9.91 -11.35 6.71
C TYR A 276 -9.41 -12.80 6.93
N ILE A 277 -8.54 -13.03 7.92
CA ILE A 277 -8.12 -14.41 8.28
C ILE A 277 -9.34 -15.24 8.69
N CYS A 278 -10.18 -14.71 9.58
CA CYS A 278 -11.40 -15.37 10.05
C CYS A 278 -12.41 -15.61 8.92
N GLU A 279 -12.64 -14.62 8.06
CA GLU A 279 -13.52 -14.71 6.89
C GLU A 279 -13.04 -15.80 5.92
N ALA A 280 -11.78 -15.72 5.46
CA ALA A 280 -11.21 -16.66 4.48
C ALA A 280 -11.14 -18.10 5.02
N ILE A 281 -10.88 -18.29 6.32
CA ILE A 281 -10.92 -19.62 6.96
C ILE A 281 -12.36 -20.14 7.07
N ALA A 282 -13.33 -19.29 7.43
CA ALA A 282 -14.74 -19.68 7.47
C ALA A 282 -15.30 -20.03 6.07
N GLU A 283 -14.89 -19.30 5.02
CA GLU A 283 -15.27 -19.55 3.62
C GLU A 283 -14.82 -20.93 3.11
N THR A 284 -13.77 -21.53 3.67
CA THR A 284 -13.37 -22.91 3.32
C THR A 284 -14.49 -23.93 3.60
N GLY A 285 -15.36 -23.66 4.59
CA GLY A 285 -16.33 -24.60 5.12
C GLY A 285 -15.71 -25.74 5.96
N LEU A 286 -14.43 -25.64 6.32
CA LEU A 286 -13.65 -26.70 7.00
C LEU A 286 -13.31 -26.38 8.47
N LEU A 287 -13.69 -25.21 8.97
CA LEU A 287 -13.51 -24.80 10.38
C LEU A 287 -14.26 -25.74 11.34
N VAL A 288 -13.55 -26.27 12.34
CA VAL A 288 -14.04 -27.21 13.37
C VAL A 288 -13.64 -26.84 14.80
N GLY A 289 -12.92 -25.74 14.99
CA GLY A 289 -12.64 -25.14 16.29
C GLY A 289 -12.12 -23.72 16.13
N LEU A 290 -12.52 -22.83 17.04
CA LEU A 290 -12.10 -21.43 17.07
C LEU A 290 -11.79 -21.03 18.52
N ASP A 291 -10.64 -20.42 18.75
CA ASP A 291 -10.28 -19.80 20.03
C ASP A 291 -10.07 -18.30 19.85
N ILE A 292 -10.55 -17.48 20.80
CA ILE A 292 -10.31 -16.03 20.91
C ILE A 292 -9.74 -15.75 22.30
N MET A 293 -8.43 -15.48 22.41
CA MET A 293 -7.66 -15.49 23.68
C MET A 293 -7.13 -14.11 24.10
N GLU A 294 -6.55 -14.01 25.31
CA GLU A 294 -5.82 -12.83 25.88
C GLU A 294 -6.56 -11.47 25.96
N VAL A 295 -7.86 -11.40 25.63
CA VAL A 295 -8.70 -10.23 25.91
C VAL A 295 -8.69 -9.94 27.42
N ASN A 296 -8.11 -8.80 27.82
CA ASN A 296 -7.92 -8.45 29.23
C ASN A 296 -8.59 -7.11 29.61
N PRO A 297 -9.89 -7.11 29.96
CA PRO A 297 -10.65 -5.91 30.33
C PRO A 297 -10.10 -5.12 31.53
N THR A 298 -9.09 -5.63 32.26
CA THR A 298 -8.42 -4.89 33.34
C THR A 298 -7.25 -4.03 32.85
N LEU A 299 -6.86 -4.17 31.58
CA LEU A 299 -5.79 -3.43 30.92
C LEU A 299 -6.35 -2.46 29.86
N GLY A 300 -5.84 -1.24 29.84
CA GLY A 300 -6.28 -0.17 28.96
C GLY A 300 -6.23 1.20 29.65
N SER A 301 -6.35 2.26 28.87
CA SER A 301 -6.33 3.66 29.35
C SER A 301 -7.69 4.11 29.92
N GLY A 302 -8.73 3.31 29.73
CA GLY A 302 -10.11 3.53 30.15
C GLY A 302 -11.08 2.69 29.32
N ASP A 303 -12.38 2.84 29.56
CA ASP A 303 -13.45 2.02 28.96
C ASP A 303 -13.40 1.97 27.42
N ALA A 304 -12.88 3.01 26.76
CA ALA A 304 -12.75 3.05 25.30
C ALA A 304 -11.78 1.98 24.76
N ASP A 305 -10.66 1.74 25.46
CA ASP A 305 -9.64 0.75 25.06
C ASP A 305 -10.17 -0.67 25.25
N VAL A 306 -10.87 -0.92 26.36
CA VAL A 306 -11.54 -2.19 26.66
C VAL A 306 -12.61 -2.47 25.61
N ASN A 307 -13.47 -1.49 25.32
CA ASN A 307 -14.51 -1.60 24.29
C ASN A 307 -13.92 -1.78 22.88
N ALA A 308 -12.73 -1.24 22.58
CA ALA A 308 -12.09 -1.42 21.28
C ALA A 308 -11.66 -2.88 21.05
N THR A 309 -10.91 -3.48 21.99
CA THR A 309 -10.55 -4.90 21.91
C THR A 309 -11.79 -5.78 21.90
N VAL A 310 -12.71 -5.59 22.87
CA VAL A 310 -13.92 -6.41 22.99
C VAL A 310 -14.79 -6.31 21.74
N ALA A 311 -15.00 -5.12 21.18
CA ALA A 311 -15.78 -4.94 19.96
C ALA A 311 -15.13 -5.62 18.75
N MET A 312 -13.81 -5.59 18.61
CA MET A 312 -13.10 -6.35 17.56
C MET A 312 -13.34 -7.86 17.72
N SER A 313 -13.12 -8.38 18.92
CA SER A 313 -13.22 -9.81 19.21
C SER A 313 -14.62 -10.42 19.02
N VAL A 314 -15.67 -9.59 18.88
CA VAL A 314 -17.05 -10.04 18.67
C VAL A 314 -17.67 -9.66 17.31
N ASP A 315 -17.01 -8.83 16.48
CA ASP A 315 -17.64 -8.23 15.29
C ASP A 315 -17.71 -9.17 14.07
N VAL A 316 -18.59 -10.17 14.15
CA VAL A 316 -18.81 -11.15 13.07
C VAL A 316 -19.78 -10.65 11.97
N ARG A 317 -20.15 -9.37 11.96
CA ARG A 317 -21.31 -8.84 11.19
C ARG A 317 -21.10 -8.75 9.66
N GLU A 318 -19.86 -8.68 9.18
CA GLU A 318 -19.56 -8.46 7.75
C GLU A 318 -19.84 -9.70 6.88
N ALA A 319 -19.60 -10.90 7.41
CA ALA A 319 -19.75 -12.19 6.71
C ALA A 319 -21.16 -12.43 6.11
N LYS A 320 -22.19 -11.70 6.58
CA LYS A 320 -23.57 -11.83 6.09
C LYS A 320 -23.83 -11.11 4.75
N LYS A 321 -22.93 -10.21 4.31
CA LYS A 321 -23.15 -9.34 3.15
C LYS A 321 -22.70 -9.96 1.81
N LEU A 322 -21.81 -10.95 1.82
CA LEU A 322 -21.21 -11.54 0.61
C LEU A 322 -21.97 -12.78 0.09
N LYS A 323 -23.09 -12.56 -0.61
CA LYS A 323 -23.70 -13.59 -1.48
C LYS A 323 -23.20 -13.48 -2.93
N ALA A 324 -22.01 -14.04 -3.15
CA ALA A 324 -21.41 -14.57 -4.39
C ALA A 324 -21.79 -13.99 -5.77
N PRO A 325 -20.76 -13.74 -6.60
CA PRO A 325 -20.82 -14.17 -8.00
C PRO A 325 -19.65 -15.08 -8.42
N ALA A 326 -19.99 -16.30 -8.84
CA ALA A 326 -19.26 -17.20 -9.75
C ALA A 326 -17.74 -17.44 -9.56
N HIS A 327 -17.40 -18.69 -9.20
CA HIS A 327 -16.03 -19.25 -9.26
C HIS A 327 -15.30 -18.96 -10.58
N ARG A 328 -13.99 -18.69 -10.47
CA ARG A 328 -13.02 -18.63 -11.59
C ARG A 328 -11.77 -19.43 -11.23
N ASP A 329 -11.81 -20.74 -11.44
CA ASP A 329 -10.73 -21.64 -11.04
C ASP A 329 -9.44 -21.40 -11.85
N LEU A 330 -8.36 -21.01 -11.16
CA LEU A 330 -7.00 -21.04 -11.68
C LEU A 330 -6.41 -22.44 -11.45
N VAL A 331 -6.09 -23.15 -12.53
CA VAL A 331 -5.47 -24.48 -12.47
C VAL A 331 -3.97 -24.36 -12.69
N LEU A 332 -3.19 -24.86 -11.72
CA LEU A 332 -1.74 -25.05 -11.83
C LEU A 332 -1.42 -26.20 -12.79
N GLY A 333 -0.52 -25.96 -13.74
CA GLY A 333 0.16 -27.02 -14.49
C GLY A 333 1.25 -27.68 -13.66
N ASN A 334 1.50 -28.98 -13.89
CA ASN A 334 2.57 -29.74 -13.23
C ASN A 334 4.00 -29.29 -13.61
N ASP A 335 4.15 -28.25 -14.42
CA ASP A 335 5.40 -27.57 -14.76
C ASP A 335 5.57 -26.20 -14.06
N GLY A 336 4.60 -25.79 -13.23
CA GLY A 336 4.57 -24.49 -12.56
C GLY A 336 3.99 -23.34 -13.39
N SER A 337 3.46 -23.62 -14.59
CA SER A 337 2.77 -22.61 -15.40
C SER A 337 1.26 -22.56 -15.13
N PHE A 338 0.67 -21.36 -15.19
CA PHE A 338 -0.78 -21.16 -15.13
C PHE A 338 -1.38 -21.06 -16.54
N VAL A 339 -2.48 -21.75 -16.80
CA VAL A 339 -3.21 -21.71 -18.09
C VAL A 339 -4.68 -21.39 -17.83
N TYR A 340 -5.21 -20.39 -18.53
CA TYR A 340 -6.64 -20.05 -18.50
C TYR A 340 -7.48 -21.13 -19.19
N GLY A 341 -8.02 -22.07 -18.42
CA GLY A 341 -8.80 -23.20 -18.91
C GLY A 341 -10.29 -22.90 -19.04
N VAL A 342 -10.77 -22.60 -20.25
CA VAL A 342 -12.21 -22.66 -20.56
C VAL A 342 -12.64 -24.13 -20.60
N ARG A 343 -13.57 -24.54 -19.72
CA ARG A 343 -14.11 -25.90 -19.69
C ARG A 343 -15.54 -25.96 -20.22
N ASP A 344 -15.67 -26.28 -21.51
CA ASP A 344 -16.46 -27.46 -21.90
C ASP A 344 -15.91 -28.08 -23.20
N VAL A 345 -16.27 -29.35 -23.35
CA VAL A 345 -16.33 -30.26 -24.49
C VAL A 345 -15.55 -31.55 -24.23
N ARG A 346 -16.27 -32.66 -24.40
CA ARG A 346 -15.90 -34.01 -23.98
C ARG A 346 -15.20 -34.77 -25.11
N ASN A 347 -14.29 -35.67 -24.72
CA ASN A 347 -13.80 -36.82 -25.48
C ASN A 347 -12.90 -36.51 -26.70
N ILE A 348 -11.86 -37.30 -27.03
CA ILE A 348 -11.29 -38.48 -26.34
C ILE A 348 -9.76 -38.53 -26.56
N ALA A 349 -9.04 -39.24 -25.69
CA ALA A 349 -7.57 -39.27 -25.69
C ALA A 349 -6.96 -40.19 -26.77
N LEU A 350 -5.68 -39.95 -27.09
CA LEU A 350 -4.79 -41.01 -27.60
C LEU A 350 -3.33 -40.79 -27.15
N TYR A 351 -2.77 -41.80 -26.48
CA TYR A 351 -1.34 -42.06 -26.17
C TYR A 351 -0.45 -40.98 -25.49
N ALA A 352 0.03 -41.35 -24.31
CA ALA A 352 1.38 -41.03 -23.85
C ALA A 352 2.34 -42.21 -24.16
N SER A 353 3.66 -42.00 -24.16
CA SER A 353 4.61 -43.01 -23.67
C SER A 353 6.04 -42.50 -23.43
N LEU A 354 6.81 -43.32 -22.69
CA LEU A 354 8.27 -43.38 -22.57
C LEU A 354 9.06 -42.24 -21.88
N LYS A 355 9.22 -42.41 -20.56
CA LYS A 355 10.55 -42.36 -19.90
C LYS A 355 11.40 -43.57 -20.37
N ALA A 356 12.69 -43.78 -20.08
CA ALA A 356 13.67 -43.16 -19.18
C ALA A 356 15.11 -43.57 -19.62
N THR A 357 16.17 -43.03 -18.99
CA THR A 357 17.28 -43.86 -18.43
C THR A 357 18.17 -43.05 -17.47
N CYS A 358 18.84 -43.75 -16.54
CA CYS A 358 19.76 -43.21 -15.51
C CYS A 358 21.24 -43.45 -15.94
N THR A 359 22.34 -43.11 -15.25
CA THR A 359 22.72 -43.12 -13.81
C THR A 359 24.00 -42.29 -13.50
N PRO A 360 24.30 -41.90 -12.24
CA PRO A 360 25.59 -41.33 -11.79
C PRO A 360 26.36 -42.20 -10.73
N PHE A 361 27.44 -41.64 -10.13
CA PHE A 361 28.49 -42.22 -9.23
C PHE A 361 29.65 -42.95 -9.97
N GLU A 362 30.91 -43.07 -9.53
CA GLU A 362 31.74 -42.67 -8.32
C GLU A 362 33.19 -42.37 -8.86
N GLY A 363 34.25 -41.98 -8.12
CA GLY A 363 34.44 -41.73 -6.69
C GLY A 363 35.92 -41.62 -6.21
N GLN A 364 36.23 -40.59 -5.40
CA GLN A 364 37.43 -40.40 -4.51
C GLN A 364 38.88 -40.51 -5.11
N GLY A 365 39.94 -39.86 -4.58
CA GLY A 365 40.05 -38.79 -3.57
C GLY A 365 41.48 -38.56 -2.98
N SER A 366 41.72 -37.38 -2.36
CA SER A 366 42.85 -37.02 -1.45
C SER A 366 44.28 -36.78 -2.05
N ARG A 367 45.26 -36.08 -1.42
CA ARG A 367 45.37 -35.45 -0.07
C ARG A 367 46.46 -34.32 0.07
N ALA A 368 46.15 -33.31 0.91
CA ALA A 368 46.94 -32.35 1.75
C ALA A 368 48.51 -32.40 1.84
N SER A 369 49.31 -31.30 1.82
CA SER A 369 49.57 -30.15 2.77
C SER A 369 50.94 -30.30 3.54
N PRO A 370 51.45 -29.41 4.46
CA PRO A 370 51.05 -28.05 4.92
C PRO A 370 52.22 -27.01 5.23
N HIS A 371 51.84 -25.83 5.79
CA HIS A 371 52.56 -24.87 6.70
C HIS A 371 53.95 -24.23 6.40
N THR A 372 54.03 -22.89 6.50
CA THR A 372 54.69 -22.11 7.62
C THR A 372 54.46 -20.59 7.47
N ASP A 373 54.98 -19.76 8.40
CA ASP A 373 54.55 -18.36 8.67
C ASP A 373 55.71 -17.31 8.41
N PRO A 374 55.76 -16.03 8.90
CA PRO A 374 56.09 -14.89 8.03
C PRO A 374 57.40 -14.13 8.34
N PHE A 375 57.86 -13.23 7.44
CA PHE A 375 58.57 -11.97 7.77
C PHE A 375 58.64 -11.00 6.54
N HIS A 376 59.49 -9.96 6.56
CA HIS A 376 59.24 -8.63 5.97
C HIS A 376 60.45 -8.05 5.15
N VAL A 377 60.20 -7.03 4.30
CA VAL A 377 61.12 -5.99 3.76
C VAL A 377 61.81 -6.19 2.37
N GLU A 378 61.73 -5.11 1.58
CA GLU A 378 62.49 -4.54 0.43
C GLU A 378 63.71 -5.30 -0.18
N SER A 379 64.10 -5.13 -1.46
CA SER A 379 64.38 -3.85 -2.16
C SER A 379 64.79 -4.01 -3.64
N ALA A 380 64.69 -2.91 -4.42
CA ALA A 380 65.54 -2.49 -5.58
C ALA A 380 65.71 -3.40 -6.83
N ALA A 381 66.22 -2.95 -7.99
CA ALA A 381 66.10 -1.66 -8.74
C ALA A 381 66.81 -1.80 -10.13
N ALA A 382 66.54 -0.89 -11.07
CA ALA A 382 67.38 -0.55 -12.25
C ALA A 382 67.50 -1.62 -13.39
N ASP A 383 67.79 -1.31 -14.67
CA ASP A 383 67.67 -0.04 -15.44
C ASP A 383 67.78 -0.30 -16.99
N THR A 384 67.67 0.77 -17.81
CA THR A 384 68.13 0.94 -19.21
C THR A 384 67.45 0.18 -20.37
N LEU A 385 67.41 0.68 -21.63
CA LEU A 385 67.41 2.06 -22.20
C LEU A 385 66.92 2.07 -23.68
N PHE A 386 66.64 3.28 -24.21
CA PHE A 386 66.62 3.73 -25.62
C PHE A 386 65.74 3.07 -26.72
N HIS A 387 64.94 3.92 -27.37
CA HIS A 387 64.36 3.85 -28.74
C HIS A 387 65.39 4.34 -29.81
N PRO A 388 65.13 4.50 -31.15
CA PRO A 388 63.86 4.43 -31.93
C PRO A 388 63.82 3.80 -33.38
N ILE A 389 62.64 3.26 -33.78
CA ILE A 389 62.03 3.27 -35.16
C ILE A 389 62.77 2.33 -36.23
N PRO A 390 62.43 2.19 -37.56
CA PRO A 390 61.62 1.09 -38.14
C PRO A 390 62.15 0.25 -39.38
N VAL A 391 61.26 -0.60 -39.94
CA VAL A 391 61.10 -1.21 -41.32
C VAL A 391 61.72 -2.59 -41.74
N SER A 392 60.83 -3.46 -42.30
CA SER A 392 60.98 -4.50 -43.38
C SER A 392 61.85 -5.80 -43.28
N THR A 393 61.16 -6.96 -43.43
CA THR A 393 61.28 -8.15 -44.37
C THR A 393 62.51 -8.35 -45.30
N PRO A 394 62.72 -9.54 -46.01
CA PRO A 394 62.02 -10.86 -46.07
C PRO A 394 62.95 -12.15 -46.16
N PHE A 395 62.45 -13.30 -46.73
CA PHE A 395 63.11 -14.57 -47.23
C PHE A 395 63.34 -15.78 -46.26
N LEU A 396 63.35 -17.11 -46.63
CA LEU A 396 62.75 -17.94 -47.74
C LEU A 396 63.02 -19.50 -47.62
N LEU A 397 62.16 -20.39 -48.18
CA LEU A 397 62.42 -21.79 -48.72
C LEU A 397 62.86 -22.94 -47.73
N THR A 398 62.75 -24.31 -47.91
CA THR A 398 61.90 -25.27 -48.71
C THR A 398 62.10 -26.81 -48.43
N ILE A 399 61.10 -27.65 -48.83
CA ILE A 399 61.14 -29.05 -49.43
C ILE A 399 61.55 -30.30 -48.58
N ILE A 400 60.72 -31.38 -48.63
CA ILE A 400 60.99 -32.79 -49.10
C ILE A 400 59.67 -33.62 -49.16
N HIS A 401 59.64 -34.79 -49.83
CA HIS A 401 58.47 -35.54 -50.37
C HIS A 401 58.67 -37.10 -50.12
N PRO A 402 58.05 -38.09 -50.82
CA PRO A 402 56.66 -38.41 -51.24
C PRO A 402 56.21 -39.90 -50.97
N SER A 403 54.95 -40.32 -51.27
CA SER A 403 54.67 -41.63 -51.94
C SER A 403 53.22 -41.94 -52.44
N LYS A 404 53.06 -42.12 -53.77
CA LYS A 404 52.20 -43.09 -54.53
C LYS A 404 50.65 -43.14 -54.34
N ARG A 405 49.89 -43.91 -55.16
CA ARG A 405 49.36 -43.63 -56.54
C ARG A 405 48.30 -44.69 -56.98
N LYS A 406 47.50 -44.37 -58.04
CA LYS A 406 46.52 -45.21 -58.83
C LYS A 406 45.08 -45.35 -58.26
N ALA A 407 44.05 -45.77 -59.03
CA ALA A 407 43.52 -45.29 -60.34
C ALA A 407 42.31 -46.13 -60.86
N ALA A 408 41.24 -45.45 -61.33
CA ALA A 408 40.23 -45.84 -62.35
C ALA A 408 39.33 -47.10 -62.18
N GLY A 409 38.04 -46.97 -62.60
CA GLY A 409 37.10 -48.09 -62.83
C GLY A 409 35.62 -47.66 -62.96
N ARG A 410 34.87 -48.20 -63.94
CA ARG A 410 33.40 -48.11 -64.11
C ARG A 410 32.79 -49.52 -64.00
N THR A 411 31.54 -49.65 -63.55
CA THR A 411 30.35 -50.07 -64.38
C THR A 411 29.11 -50.44 -63.52
N ASP A 412 27.99 -49.76 -63.80
CA ASP A 412 26.61 -50.24 -64.02
C ASP A 412 25.83 -51.26 -63.13
N SER A 413 24.50 -51.07 -63.21
CA SER A 413 23.37 -51.98 -62.91
C SER A 413 22.91 -52.14 -61.45
N GLY A 414 21.57 -52.14 -61.21
CA GLY A 414 20.99 -52.29 -59.86
C GLY A 414 19.61 -51.70 -59.54
N GLN A 415 18.73 -51.42 -60.51
CA GLN A 415 17.29 -51.16 -60.29
C GLN A 415 16.48 -52.26 -61.01
N PRO A 416 15.27 -52.66 -60.54
CA PRO A 416 14.08 -51.78 -60.44
C PRO A 416 13.17 -52.15 -59.21
N ALA A 417 11.87 -51.83 -59.05
CA ALA A 417 10.85 -51.16 -59.89
C ALA A 417 9.64 -50.68 -59.03
N ILE A 418 8.85 -49.72 -59.56
CA ILE A 418 7.35 -49.68 -59.62
C ILE A 418 6.57 -49.85 -58.28
N ALA A 419 5.60 -49.02 -57.88
CA ALA A 419 4.68 -48.06 -58.53
C ALA A 419 4.24 -47.02 -57.45
N LEU A 420 3.36 -46.00 -57.58
CA LEU A 420 2.60 -45.21 -58.58
C LEU A 420 2.07 -44.00 -57.75
N LEU A 421 1.75 -42.77 -58.17
CA LEU A 421 1.47 -42.01 -59.41
C LEU A 421 2.26 -40.66 -59.31
N TYR A 422 2.56 -39.80 -60.31
CA TYR A 422 2.11 -39.54 -61.70
C TYR A 422 0.66 -39.03 -61.86
N ILE A 423 0.41 -37.73 -61.95
CA ILE A 423 0.45 -36.96 -63.22
C ILE A 423 0.30 -35.45 -62.88
N MET A 424 1.25 -34.57 -63.22
CA MET A 424 1.29 -33.63 -64.38
C MET A 424 0.23 -32.50 -64.37
N PHE A 425 0.46 -31.28 -64.90
CA PHE A 425 1.63 -30.62 -65.51
C PHE A 425 1.48 -29.08 -65.44
N ILE A 426 2.55 -28.33 -65.71
CA ILE A 426 2.46 -26.91 -66.09
C ILE A 426 2.41 -26.80 -67.62
N THR A 427 1.30 -26.30 -68.17
CA THR A 427 1.09 -25.75 -69.54
C THR A 427 -0.37 -25.27 -69.64
N ASN A 428 -0.80 -24.27 -70.43
CA ASN A 428 -0.10 -23.44 -71.42
C ASN A 428 -0.80 -22.07 -71.65
N LEU A 429 -0.05 -21.15 -72.26
CA LEU A 429 -0.46 -20.10 -73.22
C LEU A 429 -1.51 -19.01 -72.90
N VAL A 430 -1.00 -17.77 -72.98
CA VAL A 430 -1.63 -16.46 -73.26
C VAL A 430 -2.80 -16.47 -74.27
N ARG A 431 -3.83 -15.62 -74.02
CA ARG A 431 -4.64 -14.99 -75.10
C ARG A 431 -5.38 -13.70 -74.69
N THR A 432 -5.10 -12.60 -75.39
CA THR A 432 -6.00 -11.47 -75.81
C THR A 432 -6.92 -10.72 -74.81
N VAL A 433 -7.22 -9.41 -74.94
CA VAL A 433 -6.57 -8.21 -75.53
C VAL A 433 -7.45 -6.96 -75.26
N SER A 434 -6.87 -5.76 -75.08
CA SER A 434 -7.57 -4.44 -75.02
C SER A 434 -8.54 -4.24 -73.81
N VAL A 435 -8.91 -3.03 -73.35
CA VAL A 435 -9.14 -1.72 -74.02
C VAL A 435 -8.55 -0.53 -73.23
N LEU A 436 -8.32 0.56 -73.98
CA LEU A 436 -7.90 1.93 -73.62
C LEU A 436 -8.58 2.52 -72.36
N GLY A 437 -8.06 3.55 -71.66
CA GLY A 437 -6.89 4.43 -71.86
C GLY A 437 -7.08 5.73 -71.05
N ALA A 438 -6.32 6.84 -71.17
CA ALA A 438 -4.94 7.10 -71.59
C ALA A 438 -4.68 8.63 -71.51
N ILE A 439 -3.45 9.08 -71.13
CA ILE A 439 -2.88 10.44 -71.41
C ILE A 439 -3.56 11.60 -70.63
N SER A 440 -2.93 12.69 -70.13
CA SER A 440 -1.57 13.31 -70.20
C SER A 440 -1.21 13.90 -68.80
N THR A 441 -0.05 14.51 -68.48
CA THR A 441 1.11 15.04 -69.23
C THR A 441 2.45 14.59 -68.60
N LEU A 442 3.59 14.95 -69.21
CA LEU A 442 4.93 14.46 -68.88
C LEU A 442 6.00 15.56 -69.00
N ALA A 443 7.22 15.25 -68.54
CA ALA A 443 8.49 15.99 -68.70
C ALA A 443 8.64 17.25 -67.81
N THR A 444 9.81 17.63 -67.29
CA THR A 444 11.23 17.16 -67.38
C THR A 444 11.87 17.27 -65.98
N ALA A 445 13.06 16.80 -65.59
CA ALA A 445 13.97 15.70 -65.94
C ALA A 445 15.18 15.82 -64.97
N ALA A 446 15.58 14.71 -64.34
CA ALA A 446 16.92 14.28 -63.86
C ALA A 446 18.08 15.31 -63.63
N PRO A 447 18.94 15.15 -62.59
CA PRO A 447 19.62 13.87 -62.32
C PRO A 447 19.80 13.41 -60.85
N VAL A 448 20.29 12.17 -60.77
CA VAL A 448 20.53 11.21 -59.65
C VAL A 448 21.73 10.33 -60.13
N PRO A 449 22.55 9.59 -59.34
CA PRO A 449 22.50 9.24 -57.90
C PRO A 449 23.81 9.44 -57.07
N THR A 450 23.74 9.19 -55.76
CA THR A 450 24.48 8.11 -55.04
C THR A 450 23.84 7.92 -53.65
N VAL A 451 23.15 6.80 -53.35
CA VAL A 451 23.67 5.51 -52.81
C VAL A 451 24.09 5.66 -51.32
N GLN A 452 23.54 4.93 -50.33
CA GLN A 452 22.87 3.60 -50.35
C GLN A 452 21.80 3.42 -49.23
N GLU A 453 21.15 2.24 -49.23
CA GLU A 453 20.31 1.62 -48.16
C GLU A 453 18.88 2.13 -47.90
N SER A 454 17.89 1.55 -48.60
CA SER A 454 16.48 1.60 -48.19
C SER A 454 15.65 0.36 -48.63
N GLU A 455 16.12 -0.86 -48.38
CA GLU A 455 15.41 -2.12 -48.74
C GLU A 455 15.08 -3.06 -47.56
N ARG A 456 14.65 -2.51 -46.41
CA ARG A 456 14.20 -3.31 -45.24
C ARG A 456 12.92 -2.81 -44.55
N SER A 457 11.88 -2.40 -45.29
CA SER A 457 10.60 -2.01 -44.66
C SER A 457 9.29 -2.34 -45.40
N ILE A 458 9.29 -3.21 -46.42
CA ILE A 458 8.04 -3.61 -47.12
C ILE A 458 7.64 -5.06 -46.81
N PHE A 459 8.58 -6.02 -46.75
CA PHE A 459 8.27 -7.41 -46.40
C PHE A 459 7.78 -7.59 -44.95
N GLY A 460 8.25 -6.77 -44.00
CA GLY A 460 7.86 -6.88 -42.58
C GLY A 460 6.37 -6.61 -42.31
N ALA A 461 5.77 -5.68 -43.04
CA ALA A 461 4.37 -5.29 -42.86
C ALA A 461 3.38 -6.41 -43.20
N VAL A 462 3.70 -7.24 -44.21
CA VAL A 462 2.85 -8.38 -44.61
C VAL A 462 3.00 -9.54 -43.63
N LEU A 463 4.21 -9.81 -43.13
CA LEU A 463 4.49 -10.96 -42.25
C LEU A 463 3.80 -10.89 -40.88
N CYS A 464 3.66 -9.71 -40.26
CA CYS A 464 2.97 -9.57 -38.97
C CYS A 464 1.43 -9.75 -39.07
N THR A 465 0.85 -9.99 -40.25
CA THR A 465 -0.57 -10.36 -40.41
C THR A 465 -0.83 -11.85 -40.11
N LEU A 466 0.21 -12.69 -40.11
CA LEU A 466 0.08 -14.13 -39.88
C LEU A 466 -0.01 -14.46 -38.37
N PRO A 467 -0.99 -15.28 -37.91
CA PRO A 467 -1.21 -15.53 -36.48
C PRO A 467 0.01 -16.03 -35.70
N ILE A 468 0.88 -16.80 -36.35
CA ILE A 468 2.04 -17.46 -35.74
C ILE A 468 3.17 -16.45 -35.46
N ILE A 469 3.34 -15.42 -36.31
CA ILE A 469 4.43 -14.43 -36.21
C ILE A 469 4.05 -13.30 -35.23
N ARG A 470 2.77 -13.15 -34.90
CA ARG A 470 2.24 -12.09 -34.00
C ARG A 470 2.84 -12.08 -32.59
N LYS A 471 3.44 -13.20 -32.12
CA LYS A 471 4.22 -13.25 -30.86
C LYS A 471 5.64 -12.66 -30.97
N LEU A 472 6.22 -12.61 -32.17
CA LEU A 472 7.53 -12.02 -32.44
C LEU A 472 7.43 -10.52 -32.73
N CYS A 473 6.32 -10.07 -33.33
CA CYS A 473 6.02 -8.64 -33.53
C CYS A 473 5.53 -7.94 -32.24
N ARG A 474 6.15 -8.18 -31.07
CA ARG A 474 5.99 -7.29 -29.91
C ARG A 474 6.58 -5.92 -30.30
N LYS A 475 5.87 -4.83 -30.02
CA LYS A 475 6.50 -3.51 -30.04
C LYS A 475 7.42 -3.42 -28.82
N ASP A 476 8.72 -3.31 -29.07
CA ASP A 476 9.63 -2.81 -28.04
C ASP A 476 9.24 -1.38 -27.68
N VAL A 477 9.25 -1.08 -26.39
CA VAL A 477 8.91 0.23 -25.84
C VAL A 477 10.16 1.09 -25.93
N GLY A 478 10.26 1.89 -26.99
CA GLY A 478 11.51 2.55 -27.37
C GLY A 478 12.10 3.46 -26.28
N GLU A 479 13.43 3.41 -26.14
CA GLU A 479 14.19 4.44 -25.44
C GLU A 479 14.09 5.75 -26.23
N VAL A 480 13.79 6.85 -25.55
CA VAL A 480 13.65 8.19 -26.12
C VAL A 480 14.70 9.10 -25.50
N ASN A 481 15.53 9.73 -26.33
CA ASN A 481 16.68 10.50 -25.89
C ASN A 481 16.57 11.98 -26.29
N VAL A 482 16.74 12.86 -25.30
CA VAL A 482 16.66 14.33 -25.44
C VAL A 482 17.94 14.96 -24.88
N LEU A 483 18.59 15.84 -25.64
CA LEU A 483 19.79 16.53 -25.17
C LEU A 483 19.40 17.75 -24.31
N THR A 484 19.87 17.80 -23.07
CA THR A 484 19.56 18.88 -22.11
C THR A 484 20.83 19.59 -21.62
N PRO A 485 20.72 20.78 -21.01
CA PRO A 485 21.87 21.48 -20.41
C PRO A 485 22.57 20.76 -19.25
N VAL A 486 22.05 19.62 -18.77
CA VAL A 486 22.66 18.78 -17.73
C VAL A 486 23.03 17.37 -18.23
N GLY A 487 22.91 17.11 -19.54
CA GLY A 487 23.25 15.82 -20.16
C GLY A 487 22.13 15.23 -21.02
N VAL A 488 22.31 13.97 -21.44
CA VAL A 488 21.32 13.24 -22.25
C VAL A 488 20.23 12.67 -21.34
N ALA A 489 19.03 13.23 -21.45
CA ALA A 489 17.83 12.69 -20.84
C ALA A 489 17.40 11.42 -21.56
N ARG A 490 17.58 10.27 -20.91
CA ARG A 490 17.07 8.98 -21.36
C ARG A 490 15.70 8.72 -20.74
N GLY A 491 14.73 8.32 -21.56
CA GLY A 491 13.35 8.07 -21.15
C GLY A 491 12.72 6.90 -21.90
N LEU A 492 11.47 6.61 -21.56
CA LEU A 492 10.70 5.47 -22.05
C LEU A 492 9.44 5.95 -22.79
N GLN A 493 9.19 5.44 -23.99
CA GLN A 493 7.98 5.77 -24.75
C GLN A 493 6.72 5.09 -24.16
N THR A 494 6.10 5.69 -23.14
CA THR A 494 4.93 5.10 -22.45
C THR A 494 3.70 4.88 -23.34
N SER A 495 3.54 5.65 -24.43
CA SER A 495 2.53 5.35 -25.45
C SER A 495 2.91 5.87 -26.84
N SER A 496 2.10 5.61 -27.86
CA SER A 496 2.23 6.29 -29.17
C SER A 496 2.11 7.83 -29.08
N THR A 497 1.58 8.36 -27.97
CA THR A 497 1.25 9.77 -27.74
C THR A 497 1.97 10.40 -26.55
N SER A 498 2.82 9.65 -25.82
CA SER A 498 3.51 10.15 -24.64
C SER A 498 4.86 9.44 -24.39
N SER A 499 5.76 10.12 -23.68
CA SER A 499 7.03 9.57 -23.17
C SER A 499 7.26 10.01 -21.72
N ARG A 500 7.93 9.16 -20.93
CA ARG A 500 8.25 9.37 -19.51
C ARG A 500 9.76 9.43 -19.31
N PHE A 501 10.24 10.46 -18.64
CA PHE A 501 11.62 10.61 -18.20
C PHE A 501 11.65 10.68 -16.67
N VAL A 502 12.69 10.14 -16.03
CA VAL A 502 12.93 10.28 -14.59
C VAL A 502 14.29 10.96 -14.42
N VAL A 503 14.40 11.88 -13.46
CA VAL A 503 15.62 12.65 -13.24
C VAL A 503 15.77 13.11 -11.80
N LYS A 504 16.99 13.06 -11.28
CA LYS A 504 17.36 13.66 -9.99
C LYS A 504 17.49 15.18 -10.14
N TYR A 505 16.70 15.96 -9.40
CA TYR A 505 16.73 17.43 -9.50
C TYR A 505 17.65 18.08 -8.44
N ALA A 506 17.97 17.38 -7.36
CA ALA A 506 18.85 17.86 -6.30
C ALA A 506 19.52 16.72 -5.52
N SER A 507 20.53 17.08 -4.72
CA SER A 507 21.06 16.25 -3.62
C SER A 507 21.01 17.06 -2.32
N ALA A 508 20.75 16.42 -1.19
CA ALA A 508 20.81 17.06 0.12
C ALA A 508 21.52 16.15 1.13
N ALA A 509 22.31 16.73 2.04
CA ALA A 509 22.65 16.06 3.30
C ALA A 509 21.47 16.17 4.28
N ARG A 510 21.38 15.28 5.27
CA ARG A 510 20.26 15.28 6.23
C ARG A 510 20.15 16.64 6.94
N TRP A 511 18.93 17.18 6.93
CA TRP A 511 18.58 18.54 7.38
C TRP A 511 19.45 19.69 6.84
N ALA A 512 20.04 19.52 5.64
CA ALA A 512 20.65 20.61 4.89
C ALA A 512 19.73 21.07 3.75
N ASN A 513 19.92 22.32 3.31
CA ASN A 513 19.26 22.83 2.10
C ASN A 513 19.66 22.01 0.85
N PRO A 514 18.73 21.78 -0.08
CA PRO A 514 18.99 21.01 -1.29
C PRO A 514 19.94 21.75 -2.23
N THR A 515 20.92 21.03 -2.76
CA THR A 515 21.80 21.50 -3.83
C THR A 515 21.28 21.00 -5.16
N LYS A 516 20.88 21.94 -6.04
CA LYS A 516 20.35 21.63 -7.37
C LYS A 516 21.34 20.79 -8.20
N ALA A 517 20.85 19.75 -8.86
CA ALA A 517 21.64 18.89 -9.72
C ALA A 517 22.12 19.63 -10.99
N ASN A 518 23.31 19.25 -11.46
CA ASN A 518 23.94 19.73 -12.70
C ASN A 518 24.18 18.60 -13.72
N THR A 519 23.76 17.38 -13.41
CA THR A 519 23.87 16.15 -14.20
C THR A 519 22.49 15.49 -14.40
N TRP A 520 22.29 14.77 -15.51
CA TRP A 520 21.09 13.96 -15.72
C TRP A 520 21.26 12.55 -15.13
N ASP A 521 21.00 12.43 -13.82
CA ASP A 521 21.07 11.15 -13.11
C ASP A 521 19.68 10.51 -12.96
N ILE A 522 19.61 9.18 -13.11
CA ILE A 522 18.36 8.39 -13.08
C ILE A 522 18.49 7.23 -12.08
N PRO A 523 17.40 6.79 -11.42
CA PRO A 523 17.46 5.75 -10.39
C PRO A 523 18.12 4.46 -10.89
N ASN A 524 19.19 4.03 -10.23
CA ASN A 524 19.96 2.82 -10.57
C ASN A 524 20.42 2.72 -12.04
N ASN A 525 20.55 3.86 -12.73
CA ASN A 525 20.90 3.94 -14.16
C ASN A 525 19.89 3.26 -15.13
N ASP A 526 18.66 2.97 -14.68
CA ASP A 526 17.64 2.21 -15.43
C ASP A 526 16.38 3.04 -15.70
N ILE A 527 16.09 3.29 -16.99
CA ILE A 527 14.93 4.08 -17.48
C ILE A 527 13.56 3.49 -17.11
N ASN A 528 13.51 2.20 -16.73
CA ASN A 528 12.28 1.53 -16.33
C ASN A 528 11.89 1.89 -14.89
N LYS A 529 12.86 2.25 -14.03
CA LYS A 529 12.62 2.56 -12.62
C LYS A 529 11.90 3.89 -12.43
N MET A 530 10.97 3.90 -11.47
CA MET A 530 10.46 5.11 -10.85
C MET A 530 11.47 5.60 -9.78
N PRO A 531 11.35 6.85 -9.30
CA PRO A 531 12.10 7.30 -8.12
C PRO A 531 11.92 6.36 -6.91
N PRO A 532 12.94 6.26 -6.02
CA PRO A 532 12.69 5.80 -4.66
C PRO A 532 11.75 6.79 -3.95
N MET A 533 11.00 6.30 -2.96
CA MET A 533 10.22 7.17 -2.07
C MET A 533 11.16 7.96 -1.15
N CYS A 534 10.71 9.12 -0.66
CA CYS A 534 11.35 9.71 0.53
C CYS A 534 10.99 8.90 1.78
N PRO A 535 11.83 8.89 2.84
CA PRO A 535 11.57 8.05 4.01
C PRO A 535 10.28 8.44 4.72
N GLN A 536 9.47 7.44 5.04
CA GLN A 536 8.12 7.57 5.57
C GLN A 536 7.73 6.29 6.33
N PRO A 537 6.81 6.36 7.32
CA PRO A 537 6.30 5.17 7.99
C PRO A 537 5.50 4.28 7.03
N TYR A 538 5.23 3.04 7.43
CA TYR A 538 4.48 2.02 6.67
C TYR A 538 5.07 1.62 5.29
N ALA A 539 6.18 2.23 4.86
CA ALA A 539 6.93 1.85 3.69
C ALA A 539 8.13 0.96 4.06
N SER A 540 8.44 -0.05 3.24
CA SER A 540 9.62 -0.88 3.43
C SER A 540 10.90 -0.04 3.36
N ALA A 541 11.88 -0.34 4.22
CA ALA A 541 13.23 0.22 4.13
C ALA A 541 13.94 -0.05 2.79
N SER A 542 13.40 -0.95 1.95
CA SER A 542 13.87 -1.21 0.59
C SER A 542 13.19 -0.37 -0.51
N SER A 543 12.11 0.36 -0.20
CA SER A 543 11.35 1.19 -1.16
C SER A 543 11.58 2.70 -1.03
N TYR A 544 12.21 3.16 0.06
CA TYR A 544 12.61 4.56 0.27
C TYR A 544 14.13 4.77 0.30
N SER A 545 14.56 6.03 0.17
CA SER A 545 15.94 6.48 0.38
C SER A 545 15.96 7.94 0.83
N GLU A 546 16.97 8.38 1.59
CA GLU A 546 17.21 9.83 1.77
C GLU A 546 17.64 10.50 0.45
N ASP A 547 18.20 9.73 -0.50
CA ASP A 547 18.38 10.18 -1.88
C ASP A 547 17.08 9.99 -2.68
N CYS A 548 16.10 10.87 -2.42
CA CYS A 548 14.77 10.83 -3.02
C CYS A 548 14.40 12.06 -3.87
N LEU A 549 15.29 13.05 -4.04
CA LEU A 549 14.96 14.33 -4.71
C LEU A 549 14.92 14.21 -6.25
N TYR A 550 13.89 13.52 -6.75
CA TYR A 550 13.65 13.23 -8.17
C TYR A 550 12.33 13.84 -8.68
N SER A 551 12.27 14.01 -10.00
CA SER A 551 11.06 14.35 -10.75
C SER A 551 10.80 13.33 -11.85
N VAL A 552 9.52 13.07 -12.12
CA VAL A 552 9.04 12.27 -13.26
C VAL A 552 8.40 13.24 -14.27
N ILE A 553 8.92 13.29 -15.48
CA ILE A 553 8.52 14.21 -16.54
C ILE A 553 7.80 13.43 -17.64
N TYR A 554 6.54 13.76 -17.88
CA TYR A 554 5.69 13.21 -18.93
C TYR A 554 5.52 14.24 -20.05
N THR A 555 5.93 13.88 -21.27
CA THR A 555 5.86 14.75 -22.45
C THR A 555 4.90 14.17 -23.50
N PRO A 556 4.06 14.99 -24.16
CA PRO A 556 3.28 14.56 -25.30
C PRO A 556 4.19 14.30 -26.52
N THR A 557 3.79 13.37 -27.38
CA THR A 557 4.48 13.00 -28.63
C THR A 557 3.68 13.58 -29.82
N PRO A 558 4.27 14.20 -30.86
CA PRO A 558 5.64 14.01 -31.41
C PRO A 558 6.83 14.56 -30.60
N SER A 559 8.02 14.09 -30.98
CA SER A 559 9.34 14.48 -30.47
C SER A 559 9.57 16.01 -30.44
N PRO A 560 10.33 16.53 -29.43
CA PRO A 560 10.44 17.97 -29.14
C PRO A 560 10.93 18.89 -30.28
N ASN A 561 11.49 18.37 -31.37
CA ASN A 561 11.91 19.18 -32.52
C ASN A 561 10.75 19.85 -33.30
N MET A 562 9.49 19.57 -32.95
CA MET A 562 8.30 20.05 -33.68
C MET A 562 7.37 20.97 -32.88
N LEU A 563 7.56 21.14 -31.57
CA LEU A 563 6.65 21.91 -30.71
C LEU A 563 7.42 22.79 -29.73
N SER A 564 7.20 24.11 -29.84
CA SER A 564 7.72 25.12 -28.92
C SER A 564 6.59 25.77 -28.11
N ASN A 565 6.91 26.25 -26.91
CA ASN A 565 5.99 26.93 -25.99
C ASN A 565 4.88 26.02 -25.43
N ILE A 566 5.22 24.75 -25.11
CA ILE A 566 4.30 23.80 -24.48
C ILE A 566 4.11 24.23 -23.01
N PRO A 567 2.87 24.43 -22.50
CA PRO A 567 2.66 24.77 -21.09
C PRO A 567 3.05 23.60 -20.19
N VAL A 568 3.26 23.87 -18.89
CA VAL A 568 3.76 22.88 -17.93
C VAL A 568 2.83 22.80 -16.72
N ILE A 569 2.49 21.58 -16.30
CA ILE A 569 1.85 21.28 -15.01
C ILE A 569 2.92 20.65 -14.11
N VAL A 570 3.05 21.12 -12.88
CA VAL A 570 3.93 20.56 -11.85
C VAL A 570 3.08 20.09 -10.68
N TRP A 571 2.92 18.78 -10.54
CA TRP A 571 2.11 18.14 -9.51
C TRP A 571 2.92 17.81 -8.25
N ILE A 572 2.38 18.22 -7.11
CA ILE A 572 2.89 17.95 -5.77
C ILE A 572 1.92 16.98 -5.09
N HIS A 573 2.43 15.81 -4.67
CA HIS A 573 1.59 14.78 -4.03
C HIS A 573 1.18 15.15 -2.59
N GLY A 574 0.03 14.61 -2.17
CA GLY A 574 -0.46 14.65 -0.79
C GLY A 574 0.20 13.58 0.10
N GLY A 575 -0.50 13.20 1.17
CA GLY A 575 -0.04 12.26 2.21
C GLY A 575 0.32 12.92 3.56
N SER A 576 -0.46 13.93 3.99
CA SER A 576 -0.29 14.66 5.26
C SER A 576 1.15 15.10 5.61
N PHE A 577 1.96 15.40 4.59
CA PHE A 577 3.41 15.64 4.67
C PHE A 577 4.28 14.53 5.28
N ILE A 578 3.72 13.42 5.75
CA ILE A 578 4.45 12.29 6.36
C ILE A 578 4.57 11.09 5.41
N LEU A 579 3.73 11.02 4.38
CA LEU A 579 3.60 9.91 3.43
C LEU A 579 3.54 10.43 1.98
N GLY A 580 3.63 9.51 1.02
CA GLY A 580 3.37 9.75 -0.39
C GLY A 580 4.61 9.70 -1.28
N SER A 581 4.36 9.71 -2.60
CA SER A 581 5.37 9.63 -3.64
C SER A 581 4.81 10.08 -5.00
N ALA A 582 5.68 10.59 -5.86
CA ALA A 582 5.46 10.76 -7.30
C ALA A 582 5.20 9.43 -8.05
N SER A 583 5.33 8.28 -7.36
CA SER A 583 4.96 6.95 -7.84
C SER A 583 3.64 6.43 -7.25
N ASN A 584 2.85 7.24 -6.53
CA ASN A 584 1.55 6.83 -6.01
C ASN A 584 0.56 6.49 -7.13
N SER A 585 -0.44 5.66 -6.80
CA SER A 585 -1.48 5.27 -7.76
C SER A 585 -2.19 6.50 -8.34
N GLY A 586 -2.52 6.44 -9.63
CA GLY A 586 -3.19 7.52 -10.35
C GLY A 586 -2.28 8.68 -10.81
N LEU A 587 -1.07 8.84 -10.28
CA LEU A 587 -0.20 9.97 -10.64
C LEU A 587 0.59 9.78 -11.96
N ASP A 588 0.19 8.84 -12.82
CA ASP A 588 0.83 8.72 -14.14
C ASP A 588 0.35 9.86 -15.07
N GLY A 589 1.21 10.85 -15.26
CA GLY A 589 0.90 12.06 -16.02
C GLY A 589 0.71 11.87 -17.52
N ALA A 590 0.83 10.66 -18.08
CA ALA A 590 0.81 10.43 -19.53
C ALA A 590 -0.51 10.87 -20.20
N GLU A 591 -1.66 10.50 -19.63
CA GLU A 591 -2.97 10.84 -20.21
C GLU A 591 -3.34 12.31 -19.95
N LEU A 592 -2.99 12.88 -18.79
CA LEU A 592 -3.16 14.30 -18.51
C LEU A 592 -2.31 15.18 -19.46
N ALA A 593 -1.03 14.83 -19.68
CA ALA A 593 -0.13 15.53 -20.59
C ALA A 593 -0.67 15.55 -22.03
N LYS A 594 -1.17 14.40 -22.48
CA LYS A 594 -1.83 14.19 -23.78
C LYS A 594 -3.13 15.00 -23.92
N ALA A 595 -4.04 14.91 -22.94
CA ALA A 595 -5.34 15.59 -22.98
C ALA A 595 -5.24 17.11 -22.88
N THR A 596 -4.27 17.63 -22.13
CA THR A 596 -4.01 19.07 -22.00
C THR A 596 -3.03 19.62 -23.04
N ASN A 597 -2.38 18.74 -23.82
CA ASN A 597 -1.21 19.05 -24.65
C ASN A 597 -0.19 19.90 -23.88
N SER A 598 0.27 19.37 -22.74
CA SER A 598 1.18 20.02 -21.80
C SER A 598 2.25 19.03 -21.32
N ILE A 599 3.36 19.54 -20.77
CA ILE A 599 4.30 18.68 -20.03
C ILE A 599 3.76 18.54 -18.60
N VAL A 600 3.61 17.31 -18.11
CA VAL A 600 3.26 17.04 -16.71
C VAL A 600 4.51 16.58 -15.96
N VAL A 601 4.88 17.27 -14.89
CA VAL A 601 5.97 16.90 -14.00
C VAL A 601 5.38 16.50 -12.66
N VAL A 602 5.74 15.33 -12.12
CA VAL A 602 5.40 14.90 -10.76
C VAL A 602 6.67 14.87 -9.93
N ILE A 603 6.68 15.47 -8.74
CA ILE A 603 7.90 15.69 -7.95
C ILE A 603 7.88 14.98 -6.60
N GLN A 604 9.04 14.45 -6.18
CA GLN A 604 9.32 14.08 -4.80
C GLN A 604 9.76 15.32 -4.00
N TYR A 605 9.54 15.31 -2.68
CA TYR A 605 10.08 16.28 -1.71
C TYR A 605 10.25 15.59 -0.34
N ARG A 606 11.15 16.07 0.54
CA ARG A 606 11.35 15.43 1.85
C ARG A 606 10.10 15.51 2.72
N LEU A 607 9.77 14.38 3.34
CA LEU A 607 8.61 14.20 4.20
C LEU A 607 8.98 14.31 5.69
N GLY A 608 7.97 14.51 6.52
CA GLY A 608 8.06 14.34 7.96
C GLY A 608 9.07 15.24 8.66
N VAL A 609 9.67 14.72 9.73
CA VAL A 609 10.73 15.41 10.49
C VAL A 609 12.02 15.61 9.70
N LEU A 610 12.20 14.89 8.58
CA LEU A 610 13.31 15.11 7.64
C LEU A 610 13.10 16.34 6.74
N GLY A 611 11.84 16.68 6.45
CA GLY A 611 11.45 17.78 5.56
C GLY A 611 10.91 19.05 6.23
N LEU A 612 10.28 18.95 7.41
CA LEU A 612 9.54 20.07 8.00
C LEU A 612 9.80 20.32 9.50
N VAL A 613 10.41 19.39 10.23
CA VAL A 613 10.84 19.59 11.63
C VAL A 613 12.34 19.30 11.79
N PRO A 614 13.24 19.99 11.08
CA PRO A 614 14.69 19.83 11.25
C PRO A 614 15.16 20.30 12.64
N PRO A 615 16.33 19.88 13.15
CA PRO A 615 16.88 20.40 14.41
C PRO A 615 17.14 21.91 14.29
N SER A 616 16.83 22.68 15.33
CA SER A 616 17.14 24.13 15.37
C SER A 616 18.63 24.41 15.20
N SER A 617 19.49 23.53 15.71
CA SER A 617 20.95 23.53 15.53
C SER A 617 21.42 23.40 14.08
N SER A 618 20.55 22.99 13.14
CA SER A 618 20.88 22.90 11.72
C SER A 618 20.87 24.24 10.98
N GLY A 619 20.20 25.27 11.53
CA GLY A 619 19.95 26.54 10.84
C GLY A 619 19.00 26.44 9.63
N SER A 620 18.39 25.28 9.39
CA SER A 620 17.44 25.03 8.29
C SER A 620 15.99 25.24 8.74
N SER A 621 15.17 25.83 7.88
CA SER A 621 13.70 25.86 7.97
C SER A 621 13.07 25.23 6.73
N ASN A 622 11.78 24.86 6.81
CA ASN A 622 10.91 24.56 5.65
C ASN A 622 11.58 23.75 4.50
N LEU A 623 12.35 22.70 4.81
CA LEU A 623 13.21 22.01 3.84
C LEU A 623 12.42 21.37 2.68
N ALA A 624 11.23 20.85 2.94
CA ALA A 624 10.29 20.38 1.92
C ALA A 624 9.89 21.48 0.92
N VAL A 625 9.76 22.73 1.38
CA VAL A 625 9.46 23.88 0.51
C VAL A 625 10.70 24.25 -0.31
N HIS A 626 11.89 24.23 0.31
CA HIS A 626 13.16 24.40 -0.41
C HIS A 626 13.39 23.32 -1.48
N ASP A 627 13.00 22.07 -1.23
CA ASP A 627 13.07 20.96 -2.19
C ASP A 627 12.20 21.27 -3.42
N VAL A 628 10.93 21.63 -3.21
CA VAL A 628 10.01 22.00 -4.30
C VAL A 628 10.49 23.24 -5.06
N VAL A 629 10.96 24.27 -4.37
CA VAL A 629 11.56 25.47 -4.98
C VAL A 629 12.78 25.09 -5.84
N THR A 630 13.60 24.15 -5.39
CA THR A 630 14.78 23.68 -6.12
C THR A 630 14.40 22.82 -7.32
N SER A 631 13.36 22.00 -7.21
CA SER A 631 12.77 21.28 -8.35
C SER A 631 12.25 22.27 -9.41
N LEU A 632 11.52 23.30 -9.01
CA LEU A 632 11.08 24.38 -9.90
C LEU A 632 12.25 25.10 -10.58
N GLN A 633 13.36 25.36 -9.88
CA GLN A 633 14.57 25.93 -10.48
C GLN A 633 15.30 24.96 -11.43
N PHE A 634 15.23 23.65 -11.19
CA PHE A 634 15.82 22.62 -12.05
C PHE A 634 15.01 22.42 -13.34
N ILE A 635 13.70 22.24 -13.24
CA ILE A 635 12.86 22.03 -14.42
C ILE A 635 12.86 23.24 -15.35
N ARG A 636 12.98 24.47 -14.82
CA ARG A 636 13.18 25.69 -15.63
C ARG A 636 14.49 25.69 -16.43
N GLN A 637 15.49 24.91 -16.04
CA GLN A 637 16.74 24.74 -16.79
C GLN A 637 16.63 23.65 -17.86
N VAL A 638 15.88 22.57 -17.63
CA VAL A 638 15.84 21.42 -18.55
C VAL A 638 14.63 21.37 -19.49
N LEU A 639 13.45 21.85 -19.07
CA LEU A 639 12.21 21.77 -19.85
C LEU A 639 12.20 22.48 -21.22
N PRO A 640 12.99 23.55 -21.48
CA PRO A 640 13.13 24.09 -22.84
C PRO A 640 13.60 23.05 -23.87
N SER A 641 14.41 22.07 -23.45
CA SER A 641 14.86 20.94 -24.30
C SER A 641 13.73 20.00 -24.73
N PHE A 642 12.61 20.04 -24.01
CA PHE A 642 11.40 19.26 -24.27
C PHE A 642 10.29 20.14 -24.90
N GLY A 643 10.60 21.38 -25.31
CA GLY A 643 9.65 22.35 -25.85
C GLY A 643 8.86 23.16 -24.81
N GLY A 644 9.13 22.97 -23.51
CA GLY A 644 8.37 23.55 -22.40
C GLY A 644 8.58 25.05 -22.20
N ASP A 645 7.49 25.81 -22.08
CA ASP A 645 7.50 27.23 -21.73
C ASP A 645 7.66 27.45 -20.23
N ILE A 646 8.83 27.95 -19.83
CA ILE A 646 9.12 28.34 -18.44
C ILE A 646 8.25 29.50 -17.94
N ASN A 647 7.52 30.20 -18.81
CA ASN A 647 6.62 31.30 -18.46
C ASN A 647 5.16 30.84 -18.26
N GLN A 648 4.84 29.58 -18.58
CA GLN A 648 3.51 28.97 -18.46
C GLN A 648 3.56 27.71 -17.57
N ILE A 649 4.37 27.75 -16.51
CA ILE A 649 4.41 26.74 -15.45
C ILE A 649 3.22 26.95 -14.50
N THR A 650 2.41 25.91 -14.31
CA THR A 650 1.33 25.84 -13.32
C THR A 650 1.74 24.87 -12.23
N VAL A 651 1.74 25.30 -10.97
CA VAL A 651 1.89 24.37 -9.83
C VAL A 651 0.52 23.87 -9.41
N ALA A 652 0.42 22.58 -9.13
CA ALA A 652 -0.82 21.91 -8.74
C ALA A 652 -0.51 20.90 -7.63
N GLY A 653 -1.45 20.64 -6.74
CA GLY A 653 -1.27 19.62 -5.70
C GLY A 653 -2.54 19.39 -4.90
N GLN A 654 -2.62 18.20 -4.29
CA GLN A 654 -3.77 17.73 -3.53
C GLN A 654 -3.40 17.48 -2.06
N SER A 655 -4.34 17.72 -1.13
CA SER A 655 -4.13 17.56 0.32
C SER A 655 -2.98 18.44 0.84
N SER A 656 -2.02 17.86 1.55
CA SER A 656 -0.73 18.49 1.91
C SER A 656 0.06 19.00 0.69
N GLY A 657 -0.08 18.39 -0.48
CA GLY A 657 0.44 18.93 -1.75
C GLY A 657 -0.26 20.23 -2.16
N GLY A 658 -1.56 20.38 -1.85
CA GLY A 658 -2.31 21.64 -1.99
C GLY A 658 -1.83 22.69 -0.99
N GLN A 659 -1.61 22.30 0.27
CA GLN A 659 -1.01 23.16 1.30
C GLN A 659 0.44 23.57 0.95
N MET A 660 1.19 22.73 0.23
CA MET A 660 2.49 23.09 -0.35
C MET A 660 2.34 24.11 -1.49
N VAL A 661 1.32 24.00 -2.36
CA VAL A 661 1.00 25.07 -3.33
C VAL A 661 0.66 26.38 -2.62
N ARG A 662 -0.11 26.35 -1.52
CA ARG A 662 -0.36 27.52 -0.66
C ARG A 662 0.96 28.06 -0.07
N ALA A 663 1.87 27.21 0.39
CA ALA A 663 3.20 27.61 0.88
C ALA A 663 4.06 28.28 -0.21
N LEU A 664 4.01 27.80 -1.46
CA LEU A 664 4.66 28.45 -2.59
C LEU A 664 4.07 29.84 -2.91
N LEU A 665 2.75 30.02 -2.78
CA LEU A 665 2.12 31.34 -2.90
C LEU A 665 2.52 32.29 -1.75
N ALA A 666 2.84 31.75 -0.57
CA ALA A 666 3.39 32.47 0.57
C ALA A 666 4.90 32.77 0.48
N THR A 667 5.60 32.22 -0.52
CA THR A 667 7.06 32.27 -0.66
C THR A 667 7.48 33.25 -1.78
N PRO A 668 7.98 34.47 -1.47
CA PRO A 668 8.25 35.48 -2.50
C PRO A 668 9.31 35.04 -3.52
N SER A 669 10.35 34.34 -3.05
CA SER A 669 11.44 33.80 -3.88
C SER A 669 10.98 32.71 -4.86
N ALA A 670 9.84 32.05 -4.59
CA ALA A 670 9.22 31.09 -5.49
C ALA A 670 8.34 31.74 -6.56
N SER A 671 7.87 32.98 -6.34
CA SER A 671 6.83 33.58 -7.19
C SER A 671 7.24 33.78 -8.65
N SER A 672 8.52 34.00 -8.94
CA SER A 672 9.02 34.11 -10.33
C SER A 672 9.17 32.75 -11.05
N LEU A 673 9.04 31.63 -10.33
CA LEU A 673 9.25 30.29 -10.88
C LEU A 673 8.00 29.71 -11.56
N PHE A 674 6.80 30.20 -11.21
CA PHE A 674 5.53 29.70 -11.72
C PHE A 674 4.50 30.81 -11.98
N LYS A 675 3.56 30.54 -12.88
CA LYS A 675 2.61 31.50 -13.46
C LYS A 675 1.21 31.41 -12.86
N TYR A 676 0.71 30.19 -12.69
CA TYR A 676 -0.63 29.88 -12.15
C TYR A 676 -0.53 28.82 -11.05
N ALA A 677 -1.58 28.69 -10.24
CA ALA A 677 -1.66 27.66 -9.19
C ALA A 677 -3.00 26.91 -9.23
N ALA A 678 -3.01 25.66 -8.79
CA ALA A 678 -4.22 24.89 -8.50
C ALA A 678 -4.07 24.18 -7.14
N ILE A 679 -5.06 24.37 -6.27
CA ILE A 679 -5.07 23.84 -4.90
C ILE A 679 -6.26 22.89 -4.79
N HIS A 680 -5.98 21.61 -4.60
CA HIS A 680 -7.01 20.58 -4.39
C HIS A 680 -7.03 20.16 -2.92
N SER A 681 -8.19 20.24 -2.27
CA SER A 681 -8.44 19.69 -0.92
C SER A 681 -7.37 20.06 0.14
N ASP A 682 -6.85 21.29 0.09
CA ASP A 682 -5.95 21.83 1.10
C ASP A 682 -6.73 22.03 2.42
N PRO A 683 -6.29 21.40 3.54
CA PRO A 683 -6.94 21.56 4.83
C PRO A 683 -6.53 22.92 5.44
N MET A 684 -7.11 24.00 4.88
CA MET A 684 -6.68 25.37 5.13
C MET A 684 -6.86 25.85 6.58
N ASP A 685 -7.76 25.22 7.34
CA ASP A 685 -8.00 25.52 8.75
C ASP A 685 -6.75 25.42 9.65
N TYR A 686 -5.82 24.52 9.31
CA TYR A 686 -4.57 24.33 10.04
C TYR A 686 -3.55 25.47 9.86
N GLY A 687 -3.78 26.40 8.92
CA GLY A 687 -2.91 27.57 8.69
C GLY A 687 -1.47 27.20 8.29
N PHE A 688 -0.51 27.89 8.90
CA PHE A 688 0.92 27.56 8.97
C PHE A 688 1.41 27.81 10.40
N TYR A 689 2.37 27.06 10.93
CA TYR A 689 2.87 27.36 12.29
C TYR A 689 3.63 28.68 12.38
N LYS A 690 3.71 29.23 13.59
CA LYS A 690 4.58 30.35 13.96
C LYS A 690 6.00 29.89 14.31
N PRO A 691 7.01 30.78 14.30
CA PRO A 691 8.37 30.47 14.72
C PRO A 691 8.47 29.88 16.13
N GLU A 692 7.65 30.36 17.07
CA GLU A 692 7.64 29.90 18.46
C GLU A 692 7.08 28.47 18.57
N THR A 693 6.02 28.18 17.80
CA THR A 693 5.40 26.85 17.77
C THR A 693 6.35 25.80 17.21
N ILE A 694 7.01 26.07 16.08
CA ILE A 694 7.98 25.10 15.52
C ILE A 694 9.20 24.93 16.43
N THR A 695 9.64 25.99 17.13
CA THR A 695 10.72 25.89 18.14
C THR A 695 10.33 24.94 19.29
N GLY A 696 9.08 25.01 19.76
CA GLY A 696 8.55 24.09 20.76
C GLY A 696 8.50 22.63 20.27
N LEU A 697 8.00 22.43 19.05
CA LEU A 697 7.94 21.09 18.42
C LEU A 697 9.33 20.50 18.17
N GLN A 698 10.32 21.31 17.79
CA GLN A 698 11.72 20.91 17.70
C GLN A 698 12.27 20.48 19.05
N SER A 699 11.97 21.18 20.15
CA SER A 699 12.37 20.74 21.49
C SER A 699 11.71 19.42 21.88
N LEU A 700 10.40 19.26 21.64
CA LEU A 700 9.69 18.01 21.91
C LEU A 700 10.37 16.81 21.24
N LEU A 701 10.68 16.92 19.93
CA LEU A 701 11.32 15.87 19.15
C LEU A 701 12.80 15.63 19.52
N TYR A 702 13.59 16.68 19.74
CA TYR A 702 15.06 16.58 19.86
C TYR A 702 15.60 16.70 21.29
N THR A 703 14.77 16.97 22.30
CA THR A 703 15.20 17.01 23.71
C THR A 703 14.31 16.21 24.66
N THR A 704 13.02 16.02 24.34
CA THR A 704 12.04 15.45 25.30
C THR A 704 11.67 14.01 24.99
N ILE A 705 11.51 13.65 23.71
CA ILE A 705 11.15 12.29 23.28
C ILE A 705 12.38 11.38 23.40
N SER A 706 12.33 10.48 24.38
CA SER A 706 13.39 9.50 24.65
C SER A 706 13.68 8.61 23.44
N GLY A 707 14.94 8.59 23.01
CA GLY A 707 15.40 7.79 21.88
C GLY A 707 16.75 8.29 21.34
N PRO A 708 17.26 7.71 20.24
CA PRO A 708 18.57 8.06 19.68
C PRO A 708 18.71 9.53 19.30
N LEU A 709 17.64 10.20 18.84
CA LEU A 709 17.67 11.62 18.48
C LEU A 709 17.88 12.57 19.66
N ALA A 710 17.19 12.34 20.79
CA ALA A 710 17.33 13.15 21.99
C ALA A 710 18.57 12.78 22.84
N SER A 711 19.13 11.59 22.62
CA SER A 711 20.39 11.16 23.24
C SER A 711 21.63 11.81 22.62
N CYS A 712 21.48 12.52 21.49
CA CYS A 712 22.59 13.12 20.76
C CYS A 712 22.96 14.52 21.28
N ALA A 713 24.23 14.70 21.64
CA ALA A 713 24.78 15.97 22.13
C ALA A 713 24.90 17.07 21.06
N ASP A 714 24.94 16.71 19.77
CA ASP A 714 25.07 17.66 18.66
C ASP A 714 24.40 17.19 17.36
N LEU A 715 24.39 18.09 16.36
CA LEU A 715 23.84 17.85 15.02
C LEU A 715 24.61 16.77 14.22
N ALA A 716 25.90 16.54 14.49
CA ALA A 716 26.67 15.51 13.80
C ALA A 716 26.24 14.12 14.27
N CYS A 717 26.02 13.95 15.57
CA CYS A 717 25.39 12.78 16.15
C CYS A 717 23.96 12.58 15.58
N GLN A 718 23.10 13.61 15.61
CA GLN A 718 21.73 13.51 15.09
C GLN A 718 21.69 13.10 13.60
N ARG A 719 22.67 13.54 12.80
CA ARG A 719 22.84 13.12 11.39
C ARG A 719 23.33 11.68 11.22
N GLY A 720 23.96 11.09 12.24
CA GLY A 720 24.42 9.70 12.26
C GLY A 720 23.37 8.67 12.72
N VAL A 721 22.26 9.11 13.33
CA VAL A 721 21.14 8.26 13.75
C VAL A 721 20.52 7.52 12.53
N SER A 722 19.98 6.30 12.71
CA SER A 722 19.41 5.55 11.58
C SER A 722 18.10 6.18 11.09
N VAL A 723 17.76 5.96 9.81
CA VAL A 723 16.49 6.48 9.24
C VAL A 723 15.28 5.85 9.94
N SER A 724 15.37 4.58 10.34
CA SER A 724 14.38 3.89 11.17
C SER A 724 14.17 4.58 12.52
N ASP A 725 15.24 4.90 13.25
CA ASP A 725 15.12 5.59 14.55
C ASP A 725 14.49 6.99 14.41
N VAL A 726 14.80 7.70 13.31
CA VAL A 726 14.18 9.01 13.00
C VAL A 726 12.68 8.87 12.76
N LEU A 727 12.24 7.80 12.07
CA LEU A 727 10.82 7.53 11.84
C LEU A 727 10.12 7.09 13.15
N SER A 728 10.70 6.20 13.96
CA SER A 728 10.11 5.81 15.26
C SER A 728 10.01 6.98 16.25
N ALA A 729 10.98 7.91 16.22
CA ALA A 729 10.90 9.16 16.97
C ALA A 729 9.81 10.10 16.42
N GLN A 730 9.63 10.16 15.10
CA GLN A 730 8.50 10.87 14.48
C GLN A 730 7.15 10.28 14.91
N ASP A 731 6.98 8.96 14.90
CA ASP A 731 5.69 8.33 15.25
C ASP A 731 5.34 8.60 16.72
N THR A 732 6.35 8.60 17.59
CA THR A 732 6.20 9.02 19.00
C THR A 732 5.86 10.52 19.13
N PHE A 733 6.46 11.36 18.29
CA PHE A 733 6.17 12.80 18.21
C PHE A 733 4.75 13.09 17.71
N LEU A 734 4.25 12.37 16.71
CA LEU A 734 2.87 12.48 16.23
C LEU A 734 1.87 12.11 17.34
N GLY A 735 2.18 11.12 18.18
CA GLY A 735 1.34 10.78 19.34
C GLY A 735 1.36 11.82 20.47
N GLN A 736 2.49 12.49 20.72
CA GLN A 736 2.65 13.40 21.87
C GLN A 736 2.39 14.89 21.55
N ALA A 737 2.61 15.32 20.31
CA ALA A 737 2.55 16.73 19.94
C ALA A 737 1.19 17.41 20.22
N PRO A 738 0.01 16.79 19.97
CA PRO A 738 -1.28 17.43 20.25
C PRO A 738 -1.51 17.70 21.75
N GLY A 739 -1.01 16.81 22.63
CA GLY A 739 -1.12 16.99 24.08
C GLY A 739 -0.17 18.04 24.64
N ALA A 740 1.00 18.22 24.02
CA ALA A 740 1.96 19.26 24.40
C ALA A 740 1.65 20.63 23.77
N TYR A 741 1.06 20.64 22.57
CA TYR A 741 0.81 21.82 21.74
C TYR A 741 -0.55 21.69 21.02
N PRO A 742 -1.68 22.06 21.63
CA PRO A 742 -3.02 21.89 21.04
C PRO A 742 -3.20 22.47 19.62
N VAL A 743 -2.43 23.51 19.31
CA VAL A 743 -2.31 24.14 17.97
C VAL A 743 -1.91 23.19 16.84
N THR A 744 -1.32 22.03 17.13
CA THR A 744 -1.07 21.04 16.06
C THR A 744 -2.36 20.46 15.52
N ASN A 745 -3.36 20.22 16.40
CA ASN A 745 -4.50 19.34 16.15
C ASN A 745 -4.00 17.92 15.72
N SER A 746 -4.86 16.93 15.52
CA SER A 746 -4.45 15.55 15.19
C SER A 746 -4.25 15.30 13.68
N GLY A 747 -4.91 16.09 12.80
CA GLY A 747 -4.93 15.80 11.35
C GLY A 747 -3.79 16.38 10.50
N SER A 748 -2.92 17.27 11.02
CA SER A 748 -1.83 17.89 10.23
C SER A 748 -0.64 18.34 11.09
N ILE A 749 -0.16 17.46 11.97
CA ILE A 749 0.85 17.79 12.98
C ILE A 749 2.17 18.29 12.36
N ILE A 750 2.61 17.71 11.24
CA ILE A 750 3.79 18.16 10.51
C ILE A 750 3.32 18.95 9.29
N ARG A 751 3.59 20.26 9.25
CA ARG A 751 3.17 21.17 8.17
C ARG A 751 4.12 22.37 8.03
N PRO A 752 4.16 23.06 6.87
CA PRO A 752 4.96 24.27 6.67
C PRO A 752 4.66 25.37 7.69
N PHE A 753 5.66 26.22 7.94
CA PHE A 753 5.61 27.25 8.98
C PHE A 753 6.07 28.62 8.47
N HIS A 754 5.44 29.68 8.95
CA HIS A 754 5.83 31.06 8.69
C HIS A 754 7.14 31.34 9.44
N ASP A 755 8.24 31.38 8.70
CA ASP A 755 9.59 31.64 9.24
C ASP A 755 10.05 33.08 9.02
N GLY A 756 9.25 33.90 8.31
CA GLY A 756 9.57 35.28 7.98
C GLY A 756 10.74 35.46 7.00
N GLN A 757 11.32 34.36 6.50
CA GLN A 757 12.48 34.35 5.60
C GLN A 757 12.10 33.77 4.24
N LEU A 758 11.67 32.51 4.22
CA LEU A 758 11.16 31.81 3.05
C LEU A 758 9.65 32.04 2.93
N LEU A 759 8.88 31.63 3.95
CA LEU A 759 7.44 31.86 4.05
C LEU A 759 7.21 33.20 4.75
N GLN A 760 6.84 34.21 3.97
CA GLN A 760 6.69 35.59 4.46
C GLN A 760 5.23 36.02 4.68
N TYR A 761 4.26 35.26 4.16
CA TYR A 761 2.83 35.47 4.35
C TYR A 761 2.18 34.24 4.99
N THR A 762 1.13 34.44 5.78
CA THR A 762 0.37 33.30 6.36
C THR A 762 -0.75 32.83 5.44
N LEU A 763 -1.23 33.70 4.54
CA LEU A 763 -2.41 33.54 3.69
C LEU A 763 -3.72 33.32 4.47
N THR A 764 -3.67 33.60 5.78
CA THR A 764 -4.79 33.74 6.71
C THR A 764 -5.03 35.22 7.00
N GLY A 765 -6.19 35.55 7.58
CA GLY A 765 -6.51 36.91 8.05
C GLY A 765 -6.37 37.96 6.95
N ASP A 766 -5.30 38.78 7.00
CA ASP A 766 -5.00 39.80 6.00
C ASP A 766 -3.56 39.77 5.45
N SER A 767 -2.77 38.75 5.83
CA SER A 767 -1.37 38.56 5.43
C SER A 767 -1.26 37.88 4.06
N PHE A 768 -1.18 38.69 3.00
CA PHE A 768 -1.14 38.25 1.60
C PHE A 768 -0.04 38.97 0.81
N PRO A 769 0.50 38.36 -0.26
CA PRO A 769 1.39 39.04 -1.20
C PRO A 769 0.78 40.32 -1.77
N PRO A 770 1.60 41.33 -2.12
CA PRO A 770 1.14 42.51 -2.87
C PRO A 770 0.41 42.12 -4.15
N THR A 771 -0.63 42.88 -4.54
CA THR A 771 -1.52 42.56 -5.67
C THR A 771 -0.79 42.21 -6.98
N ALA A 772 0.34 42.87 -7.26
CA ALA A 772 1.17 42.58 -8.44
C ALA A 772 1.79 41.17 -8.47
N ASN A 773 1.91 40.51 -7.32
CA ASN A 773 2.43 39.15 -7.17
C ASN A 773 1.31 38.09 -7.08
N LEU A 774 0.04 38.49 -6.97
CA LEU A 774 -1.10 37.56 -6.92
C LEU A 774 -1.32 36.92 -8.30
N LYS A 775 -1.47 35.60 -8.29
CA LYS A 775 -1.65 34.76 -9.47
C LYS A 775 -3.12 34.40 -9.67
N PRO A 776 -3.53 33.98 -10.87
CA PRO A 776 -4.71 33.15 -11.04
C PRO A 776 -4.56 31.81 -10.32
N VAL A 777 -5.57 31.44 -9.53
CA VAL A 777 -5.62 30.23 -8.72
C VAL A 777 -6.89 29.44 -9.03
N LEU A 778 -6.80 28.10 -9.12
CA LEU A 778 -7.96 27.21 -8.96
C LEU A 778 -7.99 26.68 -7.53
N VAL A 779 -9.17 26.62 -6.93
CA VAL A 779 -9.40 26.04 -5.59
C VAL A 779 -10.48 24.97 -5.74
N PHE A 780 -10.17 23.74 -5.33
CA PHE A 780 -11.08 22.60 -5.41
C PHE A 780 -11.26 21.96 -4.04
N THR A 781 -12.47 21.47 -3.78
CA THR A 781 -12.75 20.44 -2.78
C THR A 781 -13.47 19.25 -3.42
N VAL A 782 -13.56 18.13 -2.72
CA VAL A 782 -14.57 17.11 -2.97
C VAL A 782 -15.83 17.37 -2.14
N LYS A 783 -16.92 16.66 -2.43
CA LYS A 783 -18.20 16.78 -1.72
C LYS A 783 -18.12 16.38 -0.24
N ASP A 784 -17.50 15.23 0.06
CA ASP A 784 -17.49 14.57 1.36
C ASP A 784 -16.03 14.42 1.89
N GLU A 785 -15.22 15.50 1.91
CA GLU A 785 -13.78 15.49 2.27
C GLU A 785 -13.46 14.63 3.50
N ALA A 786 -14.15 14.88 4.62
CA ALA A 786 -13.90 14.18 5.88
C ALA A 786 -14.41 12.74 5.91
N GLY A 787 -15.01 12.23 4.82
CA GLY A 787 -15.63 10.90 4.76
C GLY A 787 -14.65 9.75 4.93
N ASN A 788 -13.36 9.96 4.61
CA ASN A 788 -12.31 8.99 4.95
C ASN A 788 -12.08 8.94 6.47
N VAL A 789 -11.92 10.10 7.11
CA VAL A 789 -11.67 10.24 8.56
C VAL A 789 -12.85 9.68 9.35
N ILE A 790 -14.07 10.13 9.04
CA ILE A 790 -15.31 9.67 9.70
C ILE A 790 -15.62 8.21 9.38
N GLY A 791 -15.37 7.75 8.16
CA GLY A 791 -15.59 6.35 7.78
C GLY A 791 -14.58 5.36 8.37
N ASN A 792 -13.35 5.80 8.67
CA ASN A 792 -12.36 5.00 9.38
C ASN A 792 -12.62 4.96 10.89
N TYR A 793 -12.95 6.11 11.51
CA TYR A 793 -13.29 6.17 12.94
C TYR A 793 -14.63 5.52 13.25
N TYR A 794 -15.61 5.64 12.35
CA TYR A 794 -16.94 5.06 12.45
C TYR A 794 -17.23 4.16 11.23
N ASN A 795 -16.74 2.91 11.30
CA ASN A 795 -16.86 1.93 10.21
C ASN A 795 -18.31 1.54 9.85
N SER A 796 -19.26 1.83 10.74
CA SER A 796 -20.69 1.51 10.66
C SER A 796 -21.53 2.75 11.03
N PRO A 797 -22.82 2.82 10.65
CA PRO A 797 -23.70 3.93 11.00
C PRO A 797 -23.80 4.15 12.52
N ILE A 798 -23.95 5.42 12.96
CA ILE A 798 -23.83 5.81 14.38
C ILE A 798 -25.09 6.50 14.92
N PRO A 799 -25.35 6.45 16.24
CA PRO A 799 -26.44 7.21 16.86
C PRO A 799 -26.26 8.74 16.75
N ASN A 800 -27.36 9.47 16.53
CA ASN A 800 -27.37 10.94 16.37
C ASN A 800 -26.61 11.69 17.48
N VAL A 801 -26.68 11.23 18.72
CA VAL A 801 -26.00 11.85 19.88
C VAL A 801 -24.48 11.93 19.71
N LEU A 802 -23.85 11.00 18.99
CA LEU A 802 -22.39 11.00 18.81
C LEU A 802 -21.87 12.14 17.93
N VAL A 803 -22.73 12.83 17.15
CA VAL A 803 -22.32 14.04 16.43
C VAL A 803 -22.06 15.19 17.41
N ASN A 804 -22.90 15.35 18.43
CA ASN A 804 -22.67 16.35 19.49
C ASN A 804 -21.46 15.99 20.34
N THR A 805 -21.24 14.69 20.63
CA THR A 805 -20.00 14.22 21.28
C THR A 805 -18.77 14.53 20.41
N THR A 806 -18.83 14.30 19.10
CA THR A 806 -17.75 14.63 18.15
C THR A 806 -17.42 16.12 18.16
N ILE A 807 -18.45 16.98 18.17
CA ILE A 807 -18.28 18.44 18.31
C ILE A 807 -17.60 18.81 19.64
N GLN A 808 -17.96 18.15 20.75
CA GLN A 808 -17.43 18.43 22.09
C GLN A 808 -16.03 17.84 22.34
N MET A 809 -15.60 16.84 21.56
CA MET A 809 -14.23 16.31 21.62
C MET A 809 -13.24 17.11 20.75
N LEU A 810 -13.70 17.72 19.65
CA LEU A 810 -12.83 18.42 18.70
C LEU A 810 -12.72 19.93 18.94
N TYR A 811 -13.70 20.53 19.63
CA TYR A 811 -13.77 21.97 19.82
C TYR A 811 -13.92 22.34 21.31
N ASP A 812 -13.48 23.55 21.66
CA ASP A 812 -13.75 24.16 22.96
C ASP A 812 -15.24 24.47 23.16
N THR A 813 -15.64 24.71 24.41
CA THR A 813 -17.07 24.86 24.78
C THR A 813 -17.78 26.02 24.07
N ASP A 814 -17.09 27.10 23.71
CA ASP A 814 -17.68 28.23 22.96
C ASP A 814 -17.94 27.85 21.50
N ARG A 815 -16.97 27.23 20.83
CA ARG A 815 -17.17 26.70 19.48
C ARG A 815 -18.19 25.56 19.45
N SER A 816 -18.14 24.62 20.41
CA SER A 816 -19.06 23.49 20.48
C SER A 816 -20.52 23.92 20.67
N SER A 817 -20.80 24.85 21.58
CA SER A 817 -22.17 25.34 21.81
C SER A 817 -22.73 26.00 20.56
N LYS A 818 -21.99 26.92 19.93
CA LYS A 818 -22.41 27.57 18.67
C LYS A 818 -22.63 26.60 17.52
N LEU A 819 -21.83 25.55 17.40
CA LEU A 819 -22.01 24.51 16.38
C LEU A 819 -23.31 23.73 16.60
N ILE A 820 -23.59 23.31 17.84
CA ILE A 820 -24.80 22.59 18.21
C ILE A 820 -26.04 23.49 18.06
N ASP A 821 -26.02 24.69 18.64
CA ASP A 821 -27.13 25.65 18.63
C ASP A 821 -27.49 26.14 17.22
N SER A 822 -26.56 26.06 16.26
CA SER A 822 -26.81 26.44 14.86
C SER A 822 -27.75 25.51 14.11
N ASN A 823 -27.90 24.25 14.56
CA ASN A 823 -28.62 23.17 13.88
C ASN A 823 -28.13 22.88 12.42
N ASN A 824 -27.01 23.48 11.96
CA ASN A 824 -26.45 23.27 10.62
C ASN A 824 -25.97 21.83 10.40
N TYR A 825 -25.66 21.12 11.48
CA TYR A 825 -25.13 19.76 11.49
C TYR A 825 -25.99 18.79 12.31
N ASP A 826 -27.27 19.11 12.52
CA ASP A 826 -28.23 18.17 13.07
C ASP A 826 -28.40 16.96 12.13
N PRO A 827 -28.22 15.72 12.62
CA PRO A 827 -28.35 14.51 11.81
C PRO A 827 -29.68 14.41 11.04
N GLU A 828 -30.81 14.68 11.69
CA GLU A 828 -32.12 14.45 11.08
C GLU A 828 -32.40 15.48 9.97
N THR A 829 -32.13 16.75 10.27
CA THR A 829 -32.28 17.86 9.31
C THR A 829 -31.32 17.73 8.13
N TYR A 830 -30.01 17.52 8.38
CA TYR A 830 -29.02 17.42 7.32
C TYR A 830 -29.16 16.12 6.52
N GLY A 831 -29.32 14.98 7.18
CA GLY A 831 -29.42 13.68 6.54
C GLY A 831 -30.61 13.58 5.59
N ALA A 832 -31.76 14.13 5.99
CA ALA A 832 -32.95 14.21 5.13
C ALA A 832 -32.73 15.11 3.90
N GLN A 833 -32.08 16.28 4.07
CA GLN A 833 -31.76 17.18 2.96
C GLN A 833 -30.73 16.57 1.98
N ALA A 834 -29.73 15.87 2.51
CA ALA A 834 -28.67 15.22 1.74
C ALA A 834 -29.11 13.89 1.08
N GLY A 835 -30.34 13.42 1.31
CA GLY A 835 -30.88 12.18 0.74
C GLY A 835 -30.23 10.91 1.29
N VAL A 836 -29.72 10.96 2.52
CA VAL A 836 -28.98 9.87 3.17
C VAL A 836 -29.96 8.87 3.79
N PRO A 837 -29.67 7.55 3.77
CA PRO A 837 -30.43 6.55 4.52
C PRO A 837 -30.57 6.92 6.01
N ALA A 838 -31.75 6.69 6.59
CA ALA A 838 -32.11 7.15 7.93
C ALA A 838 -31.21 6.58 9.05
N ASP A 839 -30.61 5.42 8.82
CA ASP A 839 -29.62 4.80 9.69
C ASP A 839 -28.25 5.50 9.66
N ASP A 840 -27.86 6.13 8.53
CA ASP A 840 -26.51 6.69 8.31
C ASP A 840 -26.43 8.23 8.32
N MET A 841 -27.51 8.89 8.75
CA MET A 841 -27.61 10.35 8.77
C MET A 841 -26.55 11.01 9.67
N ALA A 842 -26.24 10.41 10.82
CA ALA A 842 -25.28 10.94 11.78
C ALA A 842 -23.82 10.96 11.27
N ARG A 843 -23.34 9.89 10.63
CA ARG A 843 -22.01 9.90 9.98
C ARG A 843 -21.97 10.92 8.85
N ALA A 844 -23.08 11.11 8.13
CA ALA A 844 -23.16 12.13 7.09
C ALA A 844 -23.08 13.56 7.65
N ALA A 845 -23.76 13.85 8.76
CA ALA A 845 -23.68 15.14 9.42
C ALA A 845 -22.28 15.41 10.01
N ALA A 846 -21.66 14.42 10.68
CA ALA A 846 -20.28 14.53 11.16
C ALA A 846 -19.27 14.71 10.01
N THR A 847 -19.47 14.02 8.88
CA THR A 847 -18.65 14.22 7.67
C THR A 847 -18.81 15.63 7.11
N GLN A 848 -20.05 16.13 7.02
CA GLN A 848 -20.34 17.48 6.54
C GLN A 848 -19.71 18.56 7.43
N LEU A 849 -19.85 18.41 8.76
CA LEU A 849 -19.23 19.28 9.77
C LEU A 849 -17.71 19.41 9.55
N LEU A 850 -16.98 18.30 9.47
CA LEU A 850 -15.53 18.33 9.34
C LEU A 850 -15.06 18.69 7.93
N THR A 851 -15.87 18.40 6.90
CA THR A 851 -15.65 18.89 5.53
C THR A 851 -15.74 20.41 5.46
N ASP A 852 -16.75 21.00 6.11
CA ASP A 852 -16.92 22.45 6.22
C ASP A 852 -15.80 23.10 7.03
N ALA A 853 -15.50 22.56 8.21
CA ALA A 853 -14.51 23.11 9.14
C ALA A 853 -13.09 23.13 8.56
N TYR A 854 -12.55 21.97 8.16
CA TYR A 854 -11.13 21.85 7.83
C TYR A 854 -10.79 22.22 6.38
N TRP A 855 -11.71 22.01 5.43
CA TRP A 855 -11.45 22.14 3.99
C TRP A 855 -12.29 23.22 3.29
N ARG A 856 -13.61 23.07 3.29
CA ARG A 856 -14.51 23.82 2.39
C ARG A 856 -14.69 25.26 2.82
N CYS A 857 -15.18 25.53 4.03
CA CYS A 857 -15.37 26.90 4.47
C CYS A 857 -14.05 27.71 4.57
N PRO A 858 -12.91 27.18 5.06
CA PRO A 858 -11.67 27.96 5.09
C PRO A 858 -11.10 28.19 3.68
N SER A 859 -11.23 27.26 2.73
CA SER A 859 -10.79 27.50 1.33
C SER A 859 -11.70 28.47 0.57
N TRP A 860 -12.99 28.53 0.90
CA TRP A 860 -13.91 29.57 0.44
C TRP A 860 -13.55 30.94 1.04
N THR A 861 -13.17 30.99 2.32
CA THR A 861 -12.68 32.20 2.99
C THR A 861 -11.33 32.67 2.42
N PHE A 862 -10.39 31.77 2.13
CA PHE A 862 -9.18 32.07 1.35
C PHE A 862 -9.53 32.64 -0.03
N SER A 863 -10.49 32.05 -0.75
CA SER A 863 -10.91 32.52 -2.07
C SER A 863 -11.49 33.94 -2.01
N ARG A 864 -12.36 34.24 -1.03
CA ARG A 864 -12.87 35.60 -0.77
C ARG A 864 -11.75 36.59 -0.48
N LYS A 865 -10.80 36.21 0.37
CA LYS A 865 -9.64 37.06 0.71
C LYS A 865 -8.71 37.27 -0.50
N TRP A 866 -8.39 36.24 -1.27
CA TRP A 866 -7.58 36.33 -2.50
C TRP A 866 -8.21 37.30 -3.51
N ALA A 867 -9.52 37.18 -3.74
CA ALA A 867 -10.27 38.10 -4.60
C ALA A 867 -10.27 39.54 -4.06
N SER A 868 -10.46 39.73 -2.74
CA SER A 868 -10.47 41.08 -2.12
C SER A 868 -9.11 41.79 -2.19
N LYS A 869 -8.00 41.06 -2.28
CA LYS A 869 -6.64 41.60 -2.48
C LYS A 869 -6.33 41.86 -3.97
N GLY A 870 -7.26 41.57 -4.87
CA GLY A 870 -7.15 41.76 -6.33
C GLY A 870 -6.66 40.52 -7.11
N GLY A 871 -6.53 39.37 -6.46
CA GLY A 871 -6.18 38.10 -7.11
C GLY A 871 -7.35 37.51 -7.91
N LYS A 872 -7.05 36.65 -8.90
CA LYS A 872 -8.07 35.87 -9.61
C LYS A 872 -8.16 34.48 -8.99
N VAL A 873 -9.37 34.03 -8.69
CA VAL A 873 -9.62 32.69 -8.14
C VAL A 873 -10.91 32.09 -8.69
N TYR A 874 -10.87 30.79 -9.01
CA TYR A 874 -12.02 30.01 -9.44
C TYR A 874 -12.18 28.82 -8.51
N THR A 875 -13.34 28.70 -7.87
CA THR A 875 -13.61 27.70 -6.83
C THR A 875 -14.53 26.62 -7.36
N GLY A 876 -14.39 25.36 -6.97
CA GLY A 876 -15.31 24.29 -7.38
C GLY A 876 -15.30 23.06 -6.46
N GLU A 877 -16.30 22.21 -6.60
CA GLU A 877 -16.49 21.01 -5.77
C GLU A 877 -16.82 19.78 -6.62
N PHE A 878 -16.05 18.69 -6.45
CA PHE A 878 -16.31 17.41 -7.12
C PHE A 878 -17.51 16.67 -6.50
N GLN A 879 -18.60 16.58 -7.26
CA GLN A 879 -19.81 15.79 -6.96
C GLN A 879 -19.72 14.35 -7.50
N VAL A 880 -18.75 14.08 -8.38
CA VAL A 880 -18.40 12.75 -8.88
C VAL A 880 -16.89 12.59 -8.78
N GLY A 881 -16.45 11.50 -8.17
CA GLY A 881 -15.05 11.09 -8.09
C GLY A 881 -14.84 9.65 -8.58
N ALA A 882 -13.65 9.10 -8.34
CA ALA A 882 -13.36 7.69 -8.47
C ALA A 882 -12.55 7.23 -7.25
N THR A 883 -13.08 6.24 -6.51
CA THR A 883 -12.58 5.79 -5.22
C THR A 883 -11.07 5.51 -5.22
N TYR A 884 -10.31 6.39 -4.57
CA TYR A 884 -8.86 6.29 -4.45
C TYR A 884 -8.46 5.08 -3.58
N PRO A 885 -7.27 4.47 -3.70
CA PRO A 885 -6.96 3.22 -2.99
C PRO A 885 -7.07 3.30 -1.46
N SER A 886 -6.76 4.45 -0.85
CA SER A 886 -6.96 4.73 0.58
C SER A 886 -8.43 4.65 1.02
N ASN A 887 -9.36 4.90 0.10
CA ASN A 887 -10.81 4.88 0.34
C ASN A 887 -11.46 3.52 0.07
N GLN A 888 -10.77 2.56 -0.54
CA GLN A 888 -11.36 1.27 -0.95
C GLN A 888 -11.80 0.39 0.23
N GLY A 889 -11.16 0.51 1.38
CA GLY A 889 -11.58 -0.16 2.63
C GLY A 889 -12.63 0.59 3.44
N VAL A 890 -12.99 1.82 3.04
CA VAL A 890 -13.83 2.72 3.85
C VAL A 890 -15.30 2.59 3.42
N SER A 891 -16.14 2.05 4.31
CA SER A 891 -17.57 1.78 4.04
C SER A 891 -18.36 3.03 3.67
N TYR A 892 -17.96 4.19 4.20
CA TYR A 892 -18.54 5.48 3.85
C TYR A 892 -18.14 5.90 2.43
N CYS A 893 -16.85 5.93 2.11
CA CYS A 893 -16.36 6.40 0.80
C CYS A 893 -16.71 5.48 -0.38
N THR A 894 -17.00 4.21 -0.12
CA THR A 894 -17.49 3.25 -1.12
C THR A 894 -19.01 3.29 -1.31
N ALA A 895 -19.76 4.05 -0.51
CA ALA A 895 -21.20 4.19 -0.63
C ALA A 895 -21.62 5.04 -1.84
N ALA A 896 -22.76 4.70 -2.45
CA ALA A 896 -23.23 5.34 -3.67
C ALA A 896 -23.47 6.86 -3.48
N GLY A 897 -22.87 7.66 -4.37
CA GLY A 897 -23.04 9.12 -4.37
C GLY A 897 -22.15 9.88 -3.37
N ARG A 898 -21.15 9.22 -2.76
CA ARG A 898 -20.08 9.87 -1.99
C ARG A 898 -18.90 10.24 -2.88
N VAL A 899 -18.17 11.28 -2.47
CA VAL A 899 -16.84 11.63 -3.03
C VAL A 899 -15.94 12.05 -1.87
N CYS A 900 -15.06 11.14 -1.46
CA CYS A 900 -14.12 11.35 -0.36
C CYS A 900 -12.83 12.03 -0.82
N HIS A 901 -12.04 12.51 0.16
CA HIS A 901 -10.70 13.04 -0.07
C HIS A 901 -9.88 12.11 -1.00
N GLU A 902 -9.11 12.68 -1.92
CA GLU A 902 -8.32 11.98 -2.96
C GLU A 902 -9.11 11.37 -4.15
N ASP A 903 -10.45 11.25 -4.09
CA ASP A 903 -11.24 10.67 -5.20
C ASP A 903 -11.27 11.52 -6.49
N ASP A 904 -10.73 12.74 -6.45
CA ASP A 904 -10.56 13.63 -7.59
C ASP A 904 -9.26 13.36 -8.39
N ILE A 905 -8.26 12.72 -7.77
CA ILE A 905 -6.93 12.49 -8.37
C ILE A 905 -7.04 11.66 -9.66
N TYR A 906 -7.72 10.50 -9.59
CA TYR A 906 -7.93 9.63 -10.75
C TYR A 906 -8.71 10.33 -11.88
N ILE A 907 -9.66 11.19 -11.52
CA ILE A 907 -10.51 11.93 -12.46
C ILE A 907 -9.70 13.00 -13.20
N LEU A 908 -8.84 13.75 -12.50
CA LEU A 908 -7.95 14.75 -13.08
C LEU A 908 -6.89 14.11 -13.99
N PHE A 909 -6.20 13.07 -13.52
CA PHE A 909 -5.14 12.42 -14.29
C PHE A 909 -5.67 11.60 -15.48
N GLY A 910 -6.95 11.20 -15.45
CA GLY A 910 -7.57 10.37 -16.47
C GLY A 910 -7.20 8.88 -16.35
N THR A 911 -6.81 8.48 -15.15
CA THR A 911 -6.24 7.16 -14.83
C THR A 911 -7.20 6.25 -14.04
N THR A 912 -8.46 6.67 -13.87
CA THR A 912 -9.54 5.89 -13.24
C THR A 912 -9.60 4.46 -13.79
N PRO A 913 -9.51 3.42 -12.95
CA PRO A 913 -9.74 2.04 -13.39
C PRO A 913 -11.20 1.85 -13.82
N SER A 914 -11.43 1.38 -15.06
CA SER A 914 -12.76 1.06 -15.61
C SER A 914 -13.82 2.16 -15.42
N PRO A 915 -13.61 3.39 -15.94
CA PRO A 915 -14.44 4.54 -15.62
C PRO A 915 -15.88 4.39 -16.14
N THR A 916 -16.83 4.83 -15.32
CA THR A 916 -18.23 5.04 -15.74
C THR A 916 -18.34 6.17 -16.77
N SER A 917 -19.47 6.25 -17.47
CA SER A 917 -19.76 7.35 -18.40
C SER A 917 -19.72 8.74 -17.73
N ALA A 918 -20.15 8.83 -16.46
CA ALA A 918 -20.13 10.08 -15.69
C ALA A 918 -18.70 10.51 -15.35
N GLN A 919 -17.88 9.58 -14.83
CA GLN A 919 -16.46 9.82 -14.57
C GLN A 919 -15.71 10.18 -15.85
N THR A 920 -15.98 9.48 -16.96
CA THR A 920 -15.38 9.76 -18.28
C THR A 920 -15.71 11.16 -18.78
N ALA A 921 -16.98 11.58 -18.68
CA ALA A 921 -17.41 12.92 -19.08
C ALA A 921 -16.78 14.01 -18.21
N LEU A 922 -16.66 13.77 -16.90
CA LEU A 922 -16.02 14.71 -15.98
C LEU A 922 -14.49 14.77 -16.18
N THR A 923 -13.81 13.65 -16.41
CA THR A 923 -12.38 13.63 -16.80
C THR A 923 -12.14 14.51 -18.03
N GLN A 924 -13.00 14.40 -19.06
CA GLN A 924 -12.91 15.25 -20.24
C GLN A 924 -13.14 16.74 -19.92
N GLU A 925 -14.12 17.06 -19.06
CA GLU A 925 -14.38 18.44 -18.64
C GLU A 925 -13.20 19.03 -17.85
N ILE A 926 -12.74 18.35 -16.79
CA ILE A 926 -11.69 18.89 -15.91
C ILE A 926 -10.37 19.06 -16.68
N GLN A 927 -10.01 18.12 -17.55
CA GLN A 927 -8.82 18.21 -18.39
C GLN A 927 -8.94 19.33 -19.44
N ALA A 928 -10.12 19.54 -20.05
CA ALA A 928 -10.34 20.67 -20.95
C ALA A 928 -10.22 22.02 -20.21
N ARG A 929 -10.75 22.12 -18.99
CA ARG A 929 -10.66 23.33 -18.15
C ARG A 929 -9.23 23.61 -17.70
N TYR A 930 -8.50 22.60 -17.25
CA TYR A 930 -7.05 22.68 -17.00
C TYR A 930 -6.30 23.15 -18.25
N SER A 931 -6.59 22.56 -19.41
CA SER A 931 -5.98 22.92 -20.70
C SER A 931 -6.17 24.42 -21.08
N SER A 932 -7.32 25.01 -20.74
CA SER A 932 -7.54 26.46 -20.89
C SER A 932 -6.82 27.29 -19.82
N PHE A 933 -6.86 26.84 -18.56
CA PHE A 933 -6.27 27.54 -17.42
C PHE A 933 -4.74 27.67 -17.53
N ILE A 934 -4.02 26.58 -17.83
CA ILE A 934 -2.55 26.58 -17.93
C ILE A 934 -1.99 27.46 -19.06
N ARG A 935 -2.86 27.97 -19.94
CA ARG A 935 -2.51 28.87 -21.05
C ARG A 935 -2.91 30.32 -20.81
N SER A 936 -4.00 30.56 -20.07
CA SER A 936 -4.68 31.87 -19.98
C SER A 936 -4.92 32.39 -18.56
N GLY A 937 -4.80 31.53 -17.54
CA GLY A 937 -5.28 31.80 -16.18
C GLY A 937 -6.81 31.80 -16.05
N VAL A 938 -7.56 31.29 -17.05
CA VAL A 938 -9.02 31.20 -17.04
C VAL A 938 -9.47 29.77 -17.40
N PRO A 939 -10.24 29.07 -16.54
CA PRO A 939 -10.57 27.65 -16.72
C PRO A 939 -11.84 27.43 -17.57
N ASN A 940 -12.03 28.24 -18.61
CA ASN A 940 -13.16 28.15 -19.54
C ASN A 940 -12.62 27.88 -20.96
N PRO A 941 -12.87 26.70 -21.56
CA PRO A 941 -12.44 26.39 -22.92
C PRO A 941 -13.19 27.21 -23.98
N SER A 942 -12.48 27.71 -24.99
CA SER A 942 -13.05 28.56 -26.05
C SER A 942 -14.01 27.87 -27.03
N SER A 943 -14.14 26.54 -26.94
CA SER A 943 -14.96 25.70 -27.83
C SER A 943 -15.82 24.70 -27.06
N GLY A 944 -16.09 24.95 -25.77
CA GLY A 944 -16.77 24.00 -24.87
C GLY A 944 -18.29 24.13 -24.85
N SER A 945 -18.98 22.99 -24.71
CA SER A 945 -20.39 22.89 -24.34
C SER A 945 -20.63 22.95 -22.82
N TYR A 946 -19.57 23.14 -22.03
CA TYR A 946 -19.61 23.18 -20.56
C TYR A 946 -20.12 24.52 -20.03
N ALA A 947 -20.70 24.52 -18.82
CA ALA A 947 -21.15 25.74 -18.15
C ALA A 947 -19.97 26.71 -17.91
N THR A 948 -20.22 28.02 -17.94
CA THR A 948 -19.19 29.01 -17.61
C THR A 948 -18.83 28.92 -16.13
N TRP A 949 -17.56 28.66 -15.84
CA TRP A 949 -17.01 28.74 -14.50
C TRP A 949 -16.71 30.21 -14.19
N ALA A 950 -17.56 30.83 -13.38
CA ALA A 950 -17.39 32.21 -12.96
C ALA A 950 -16.21 32.36 -11.97
N GLN A 951 -15.56 33.52 -11.99
CA GLN A 951 -14.55 33.87 -11.00
C GLN A 951 -15.24 34.09 -9.64
N SER A 952 -14.64 33.63 -8.54
CA SER A 952 -15.12 33.94 -7.20
C SER A 952 -14.80 35.40 -6.83
N GLY A 953 -15.72 36.03 -6.10
CA GLY A 953 -15.62 37.43 -5.67
C GLY A 953 -15.11 37.58 -4.25
N SER A 954 -15.05 38.83 -3.77
CA SER A 954 -14.66 39.16 -2.39
C SER A 954 -15.73 38.79 -1.34
N THR A 955 -16.98 38.62 -1.78
CA THR A 955 -18.14 38.31 -0.92
C THR A 955 -18.68 36.92 -1.23
N ASP A 956 -18.99 36.66 -2.51
CA ASP A 956 -19.60 35.42 -2.97
C ASP A 956 -18.61 34.48 -3.66
N VAL A 957 -18.71 33.19 -3.36
CA VAL A 957 -17.87 32.14 -3.95
C VAL A 957 -18.68 31.38 -4.99
N ALA A 958 -18.30 31.52 -6.25
CA ALA A 958 -18.98 30.89 -7.38
C ALA A 958 -18.52 29.42 -7.57
N ALA A 959 -18.71 28.60 -6.53
CA ALA A 959 -18.22 27.22 -6.48
C ALA A 959 -18.92 26.31 -7.50
N LEU A 960 -18.29 26.01 -8.64
CA LEU A 960 -18.86 25.15 -9.69
C LEU A 960 -18.90 23.68 -9.24
N LYS A 961 -20.04 23.01 -9.41
CA LYS A 961 -20.20 21.59 -9.06
C LYS A 961 -19.79 20.66 -10.21
N PHE A 962 -18.62 20.06 -10.08
CA PHE A 962 -18.05 19.14 -11.06
C PHE A 962 -18.76 17.78 -11.04
N GLY A 963 -19.30 17.37 -12.19
CA GLY A 963 -20.20 16.19 -12.28
C GLY A 963 -21.63 16.46 -11.79
N GLY A 964 -21.96 17.72 -11.47
CA GLY A 964 -23.30 18.18 -11.09
C GLY A 964 -23.80 19.33 -11.96
N THR A 965 -24.79 20.08 -11.48
CA THR A 965 -25.39 21.22 -12.20
C THR A 965 -25.37 22.51 -11.38
N GLY A 966 -24.92 23.60 -12.02
CA GLY A 966 -24.82 24.92 -11.39
C GLY A 966 -23.73 25.02 -10.32
N THR A 967 -23.84 26.02 -9.45
CA THR A 967 -22.93 26.20 -8.31
C THR A 967 -23.43 25.50 -7.05
N ARG A 968 -22.53 25.35 -6.07
CA ARG A 968 -22.87 25.00 -4.68
C ARG A 968 -23.40 26.24 -3.94
N ALA A 969 -24.32 26.05 -3.00
CA ALA A 969 -24.72 27.11 -2.08
C ALA A 969 -23.64 27.30 -0.99
N ALA A 970 -23.64 28.47 -0.34
CA ALA A 970 -22.71 28.77 0.75
C ALA A 970 -23.02 27.96 2.02
N GLU A 971 -24.30 27.81 2.37
CA GLU A 971 -24.73 27.07 3.58
C GLU A 971 -23.95 27.59 4.80
N ALA A 972 -23.36 26.71 5.61
CA ALA A 972 -22.53 27.10 6.75
C ALA A 972 -21.26 27.89 6.37
N CYS A 973 -20.80 27.82 5.11
CA CYS A 973 -19.65 28.58 4.62
C CYS A 973 -19.99 30.04 4.27
N ASP A 974 -21.21 30.51 4.56
CA ASP A 974 -21.51 31.94 4.66
C ASP A 974 -20.54 32.61 5.66
N PRO A 975 -19.95 33.78 5.32
CA PRO A 975 -18.90 34.39 6.15
C PRO A 975 -19.42 34.99 7.47
N SER A 976 -20.73 34.95 7.74
CA SER A 976 -21.29 35.28 9.05
C SER A 976 -21.27 34.11 10.05
N PHE A 977 -21.07 32.86 9.60
CA PHE A 977 -21.02 31.68 10.47
C PHE A 977 -19.58 31.20 10.67
N TRP A 978 -19.04 30.37 9.77
CA TRP A 978 -17.64 29.92 9.85
C TRP A 978 -16.68 31.08 9.57
N GLY A 979 -15.76 31.28 10.52
CA GLY A 979 -14.80 32.38 10.51
C GLY A 979 -15.24 33.65 11.25
N ALA A 980 -16.49 33.70 11.73
CA ALA A 980 -17.05 34.87 12.42
C ALA A 980 -17.77 34.52 13.74
N GLN A 981 -18.74 33.61 13.70
CA GLN A 981 -19.37 33.04 14.92
C GLN A 981 -18.51 31.91 15.47
N VAL A 982 -18.19 30.93 14.61
CA VAL A 982 -17.32 29.79 14.92
C VAL A 982 -15.95 30.04 14.27
N PRO A 983 -14.91 30.43 15.05
CA PRO A 983 -13.59 30.67 14.50
C PRO A 983 -12.86 29.39 14.06
N TYR A 984 -12.13 29.51 12.96
CA TYR A 984 -11.17 28.52 12.45
C TYR A 984 -10.02 28.28 13.46
N ASP A 985 -9.35 27.12 13.42
CA ASP A 985 -8.20 26.85 14.29
C ASP A 985 -7.08 27.88 14.06
N TYR A 986 -6.82 28.29 12.82
CA TYR A 986 -5.88 29.39 12.54
C TYR A 986 -6.31 30.74 13.15
N GLN A 987 -7.59 30.96 13.45
CA GLN A 987 -8.02 32.16 14.19
C GLN A 987 -7.84 32.00 15.70
N VAL A 988 -8.20 30.83 16.25
CA VAL A 988 -8.09 30.54 17.70
C VAL A 988 -6.62 30.54 18.15
N TYR A 989 -5.74 29.91 17.38
CA TYR A 989 -4.30 29.91 17.65
C TYR A 989 -3.56 31.09 16.98
N GLY A 990 -4.29 31.91 16.21
CA GLY A 990 -3.84 33.16 15.58
C GLY A 990 -2.70 33.00 14.56
N LEU A 991 -2.74 31.92 13.77
CA LEU A 991 -1.75 31.48 12.76
C LEU A 991 -1.84 32.28 11.45
#